data_AF-A0A1X4GJG5-F1
#
_entry.id   AF-A0A1X4GJG5-F1
#
_cell.length_a   1.000
_cell.length_b   1.000
_cell.length_c   1.000
_cell.angle_alpha   90.00
_cell.angle_beta   90.00
_cell.angle_gamma   90.00
#
_symmetry.space_group_name_H-M   'P 1'
#
loop_
_entity.id
_entity.type
_entity.pdbx_description
1 polymer ?
#
loop_
_entity_poly.entity_id
_entity_poly.type
_entity_poly.pdbx_seq_one_letter_code
_entity_poly.pdbx_strand_id
1 'polypeptide(L)'
;MQCLTCLTDNPDNAISCIACGAPLNSQTGISNLHLTPGALIGNGRYRIETVLGQGGFGITYAATCLTNSTQVAIKELWPEKAARQGNAVLWPTSITPAQRLEQLQKFQLEANYLQRCKHPNIAETYEYFPENNTAYMIMELLVGKSLDKILMTEGILEENRIKRYFLQIASALQVIHSHNLLHRDVKPENIIIVPPDRAVLIDFGAAREFIAGQTGDMTRILTAGYAPYEQYIQKSKHFPATDLYALCASMYELLTGQLPTEATERASKLLQIPPTDTLISPRQLNPKITPLMEKIILTGMGFKVDDRFQTAQELIAAMQGNFIYPQHQKAKELVKQGNLIAAVEAYQKYLELPGSIPQAFVELALVQIHLDQVQAKMAATNAIKFQPNDGRGYGVLGLINCRENHWQDAVSNLQKGSNLSPDQGWIQINLAWALAKLGNLTAAQTTIDKVLADKVLEVESDAIFALTLKAWICLQQQEWKSVIRAASQALFKLQNLSANLTPSLSKDEQQLQSNLYIYLIMALDKSVVTKRANDVSLRTQEFIDKSPNNAIAWGLKGWKQANELLWKDAVISFEAAIQQPSVPGWVLVNCAVAQENLKNYQAAIEVYNKYINYVHNETLPQGDRNSLLAFAHFRIGTLYGQLALWNEAKLFLDKAIQYVNSYAQAYHNLGWVLLNTKNQYGDVENSREMFSAYTQAIKLYNKSQQQELASDIKQAFQLIGLSV
;
A
#
# COMPACT_ATOMS: atom_id res chain seq x y z
N MET A 1 16.51 -44.84 52.95
CA MET A 1 15.32 -45.54 52.36
C MET A 1 14.68 -44.74 51.21
N GLN A 2 14.44 -45.36 50.05
CA GLN A 2 13.73 -44.71 48.93
C GLN A 2 12.21 -44.74 49.13
N CYS A 3 11.53 -43.61 48.92
CA CYS A 3 10.08 -43.54 49.04
C CYS A 3 9.40 -44.34 47.91
N LEU A 4 8.61 -45.36 48.24
CA LEU A 4 7.86 -46.14 47.25
C LEU A 4 6.77 -45.33 46.51
N THR A 5 6.51 -44.09 46.92
CA THR A 5 5.45 -43.23 46.37
C THR A 5 5.97 -42.16 45.40
N CYS A 6 7.03 -41.42 45.77
CA CYS A 6 7.62 -40.39 44.90
C CYS A 6 9.08 -40.69 44.49
N LEU A 7 9.58 -41.88 44.82
CA LEU A 7 10.93 -42.39 44.51
C LEU A 7 12.09 -41.53 45.06
N THR A 8 11.81 -40.56 45.93
CA THR A 8 12.84 -39.73 46.55
C THR A 8 13.58 -40.50 47.65
N ASP A 9 14.89 -40.34 47.72
CA ASP A 9 15.72 -40.90 48.79
C ASP A 9 15.52 -40.16 50.11
N ASN A 10 15.36 -40.91 51.20
CA ASN A 10 15.14 -40.38 52.54
C ASN A 10 16.18 -40.96 53.51
N PRO A 11 16.51 -40.21 54.59
CA PRO A 11 17.31 -40.73 55.71
C PRO A 11 16.72 -42.03 56.28
N ASP A 12 17.57 -42.92 56.80
CA ASP A 12 17.15 -44.25 57.26
C ASP A 12 16.26 -44.22 58.52
N ASN A 13 16.18 -43.09 59.21
CA ASN A 13 15.29 -42.85 60.35
C ASN A 13 14.02 -42.03 59.99
N ALA A 14 13.82 -41.67 58.72
CA ALA A 14 12.66 -40.91 58.30
C ALA A 14 11.38 -41.76 58.38
N ILE A 15 10.38 -41.27 59.12
CA ILE A 15 9.08 -41.94 59.26
C ILE A 15 8.14 -41.56 58.09
N SER A 16 8.38 -40.39 57.49
CA SER A 16 7.66 -39.85 56.34
C SER A 16 8.65 -39.32 55.30
N CYS A 17 8.28 -39.36 54.02
CA CYS A 17 9.12 -38.91 52.94
C CYS A 17 9.35 -37.40 52.99
N ILE A 18 10.60 -36.97 52.84
CA ILE A 18 11.01 -35.57 52.88
C ILE A 18 10.46 -34.74 51.70
N ALA A 19 10.14 -35.39 50.57
CA ALA A 19 9.63 -34.71 49.38
C ALA A 19 8.10 -34.71 49.30
N CYS A 20 7.46 -35.87 49.51
CA CYS A 20 6.01 -36.01 49.30
C CYS A 20 5.21 -36.20 50.59
N GLY A 21 5.86 -36.32 51.75
CA GLY A 21 5.20 -36.53 53.05
C GLY A 21 4.63 -37.93 53.28
N ALA A 22 4.72 -38.85 52.32
CA ALA A 22 4.16 -40.20 52.44
C ALA A 22 4.85 -41.04 53.54
N PRO A 23 4.13 -41.83 54.34
CA PRO A 23 4.71 -42.69 55.38
C PRO A 23 5.58 -43.79 54.76
N LEU A 24 6.82 -43.91 55.24
CA LEU A 24 7.83 -44.82 54.69
C LEU A 24 7.71 -46.27 55.19
N ASN A 25 6.79 -46.54 56.14
CA ASN A 25 6.64 -47.82 56.84
C ASN A 25 5.47 -48.72 56.34
N SER A 26 4.99 -48.57 55.10
CA SER A 26 3.76 -49.25 54.62
C SER A 26 4.06 -50.43 53.69
N GLN A 27 3.79 -51.67 54.14
CA GLN A 27 3.96 -52.94 53.40
C GLN A 27 2.87 -53.21 52.32
N THR A 28 2.51 -52.25 51.47
CA THR A 28 1.53 -52.49 50.38
C THR A 28 2.17 -52.23 49.03
N GLY A 29 2.45 -53.30 48.28
CA GLY A 29 3.10 -53.29 46.97
C GLY A 29 2.23 -52.80 45.80
N ILE A 30 1.43 -51.75 46.00
CA ILE A 30 0.66 -51.11 44.93
C ILE A 30 1.39 -49.84 44.52
N SER A 31 1.64 -49.66 43.22
CA SER A 31 2.19 -48.41 42.69
C SER A 31 1.24 -47.26 42.99
N ASN A 32 1.57 -46.44 44.00
CA ASN A 32 0.80 -45.27 44.43
C ASN A 32 0.98 -44.05 43.50
N LEU A 33 1.31 -44.27 42.23
CA LEU A 33 1.59 -43.21 41.27
C LEU A 33 0.35 -42.95 40.38
N HIS A 34 -0.19 -44.02 39.81
CA HIS A 34 -1.28 -43.97 38.84
C HIS A 34 -2.63 -44.28 39.49
N LEU A 35 -3.72 -43.77 38.91
CA LEU A 35 -5.05 -44.29 39.21
C LEU A 35 -5.12 -45.78 38.83
N THR A 36 -5.69 -46.61 39.71
CA THR A 36 -5.81 -48.04 39.45
C THR A 36 -6.86 -48.31 38.38
N PRO A 37 -6.67 -49.32 37.50
CA PRO A 37 -7.74 -49.79 36.62
C PRO A 37 -9.03 -50.05 37.39
N GLY A 38 -10.15 -49.54 36.88
CA GLY A 38 -11.46 -49.57 37.54
C GLY A 38 -11.77 -48.37 38.43
N ALA A 39 -10.80 -47.48 38.72
CA ALA A 39 -11.05 -46.28 39.49
C ALA A 39 -12.11 -45.38 38.82
N LEU A 40 -12.99 -44.81 39.64
CA LEU A 40 -14.09 -43.96 39.20
C LEU A 40 -13.80 -42.49 39.53
N ILE A 41 -13.94 -41.62 38.54
CA ILE A 41 -13.74 -40.16 38.69
C ILE A 41 -14.90 -39.37 38.05
N GLY A 42 -14.97 -38.07 38.35
CA GLY A 42 -15.96 -37.15 37.79
C GLY A 42 -17.37 -37.48 38.26
N ASN A 43 -17.53 -37.70 39.57
CA ASN A 43 -18.75 -38.23 40.20
C ASN A 43 -19.19 -39.61 39.67
N GLY A 44 -18.22 -40.48 39.37
CA GLY A 44 -18.50 -41.84 38.92
C GLY A 44 -18.87 -41.97 37.45
N ARG A 45 -18.70 -40.91 36.64
CA ARG A 45 -19.00 -40.94 35.20
C ARG A 45 -17.90 -41.59 34.36
N TYR A 46 -16.66 -41.59 34.83
CA TYR A 46 -15.53 -42.12 34.07
C TYR A 46 -14.84 -43.24 34.84
N ARG A 47 -14.57 -44.35 34.14
CA ARG A 47 -13.84 -45.50 34.67
C ARG A 47 -12.48 -45.62 34.00
N ILE A 48 -11.41 -45.52 34.79
CA ILE A 48 -10.02 -45.67 34.33
C ILE A 48 -9.77 -47.10 33.86
N GLU A 49 -9.08 -47.26 32.74
CA GLU A 49 -8.71 -48.57 32.18
C GLU A 49 -7.21 -48.80 32.28
N THR A 50 -6.42 -47.98 31.59
CA THR A 50 -4.97 -48.15 31.49
C THR A 50 -4.25 -46.81 31.40
N VAL A 51 -2.96 -46.80 31.74
CA VAL A 51 -2.09 -45.63 31.56
C VAL A 51 -1.62 -45.59 30.10
N LEU A 52 -1.81 -44.45 29.44
CA LEU A 52 -1.35 -44.21 28.07
C LEU A 52 0.04 -43.55 28.02
N GLY A 53 0.34 -42.72 29.02
CA GLY A 53 1.62 -42.03 29.12
C GLY A 53 1.74 -41.17 30.38
N GLN A 54 2.98 -40.83 30.72
CA GLN A 54 3.32 -39.97 31.84
C GLN A 54 4.42 -38.99 31.39
N GLY A 55 4.22 -37.70 31.66
CA GLY A 55 5.17 -36.63 31.36
C GLY A 55 5.36 -35.69 32.55
N GLY A 56 6.16 -34.63 32.38
CA GLY A 56 6.54 -33.70 33.46
C GLY A 56 5.40 -32.89 34.08
N PHE A 57 4.23 -32.84 33.43
CA PHE A 57 3.08 -32.04 33.87
C PHE A 57 1.76 -32.81 33.98
N GLY A 58 1.76 -34.14 33.78
CA GLY A 58 0.53 -34.92 33.85
C GLY A 58 0.65 -36.40 33.55
N ILE A 59 -0.39 -37.15 33.92
CA ILE A 59 -0.57 -38.56 33.57
C ILE A 59 -1.79 -38.66 32.65
N THR A 60 -1.67 -39.40 31.55
CA THR A 60 -2.78 -39.62 30.62
C THR A 60 -3.25 -41.06 30.68
N TYR A 61 -4.56 -41.26 30.81
CA TYR A 61 -5.21 -42.55 30.94
C TYR A 61 -6.19 -42.80 29.79
N ALA A 62 -6.36 -44.06 29.40
CA ALA A 62 -7.55 -44.50 28.68
C ALA A 62 -8.66 -44.76 29.71
N ALA A 63 -9.88 -44.36 29.39
CA ALA A 63 -11.03 -44.55 30.25
C ALA A 63 -12.30 -44.76 29.42
N THR A 64 -13.33 -45.32 30.05
CA THR A 64 -14.68 -45.39 29.49
C THR A 64 -15.61 -44.43 30.22
N CYS A 65 -16.29 -43.57 29.46
CA CYS A 65 -17.41 -42.77 29.94
C CYS A 65 -18.63 -43.68 30.13
N LEU A 66 -19.09 -43.83 31.37
CA LEU A 66 -20.18 -44.74 31.73
C LEU A 66 -21.56 -44.24 31.32
N THR A 67 -21.70 -42.95 31.05
CA THR A 67 -22.99 -42.36 30.65
C THR A 67 -23.40 -42.76 29.23
N ASN A 68 -22.44 -42.94 28.33
CA ASN A 68 -22.66 -43.24 26.91
C ASN A 68 -21.77 -44.37 26.37
N SER A 69 -21.00 -45.03 27.23
CA SER A 69 -20.05 -46.11 26.88
C SER A 69 -19.00 -45.74 25.84
N THR A 70 -18.66 -44.45 25.73
CA THR A 70 -17.61 -43.96 24.82
C THR A 70 -16.24 -44.05 25.47
N GLN A 71 -15.22 -44.46 24.72
CA GLN A 71 -13.83 -44.42 25.16
C GLN A 71 -13.26 -43.00 25.07
N VAL A 72 -12.52 -42.59 26.09
CA VAL A 72 -11.94 -41.24 26.22
C VAL A 72 -10.51 -41.32 26.74
N ALA A 73 -9.72 -40.30 26.42
CA ALA A 73 -8.45 -40.03 27.08
C ALA A 73 -8.68 -39.07 28.25
N ILE A 74 -8.01 -39.30 29.37
CA ILE A 74 -8.10 -38.44 30.56
C ILE A 74 -6.69 -38.00 30.94
N LYS A 75 -6.41 -36.70 30.84
CA LYS A 75 -5.18 -36.08 31.32
C LYS A 75 -5.40 -35.59 32.74
N GLU A 76 -4.64 -36.10 33.69
CA GLU A 76 -4.61 -35.68 35.08
C GLU A 76 -3.42 -34.73 35.30
N LEU A 77 -3.65 -33.60 35.95
CA LEU A 77 -2.56 -32.74 36.40
C LEU A 77 -1.73 -33.48 37.45
N TRP A 78 -0.45 -33.69 37.16
CA TRP A 78 0.45 -34.43 38.04
C TRP A 78 1.72 -33.62 38.32
N PRO A 79 1.88 -33.06 39.52
CA PRO A 79 3.08 -32.31 39.89
C PRO A 79 4.29 -33.22 40.04
N GLU A 80 5.48 -32.72 39.68
CA GLU A 80 6.73 -33.44 39.89
C GLU A 80 6.92 -33.78 41.37
N LYS A 81 7.31 -35.03 41.68
CA LYS A 81 7.48 -35.56 43.05
C LYS A 81 6.19 -35.59 43.90
N ALA A 82 5.02 -35.45 43.29
CA ALA A 82 3.74 -35.71 43.95
C ALA A 82 3.61 -37.19 44.36
N ALA A 83 2.67 -37.43 45.27
CA ALA A 83 2.29 -38.74 45.78
C ALA A 83 0.79 -38.97 45.60
N ARG A 84 0.30 -40.21 45.73
CA ARG A 84 -1.14 -40.51 45.76
C ARG A 84 -1.53 -41.23 47.04
N GLN A 85 -2.73 -40.90 47.54
CA GLN A 85 -3.42 -41.63 48.59
C GLN A 85 -4.86 -41.91 48.14
N GLY A 86 -5.19 -43.19 47.87
CA GLY A 86 -6.45 -43.54 47.19
C GLY A 86 -6.48 -42.93 45.79
N ASN A 87 -7.51 -42.15 45.47
CA ASN A 87 -7.54 -41.37 44.22
C ASN A 87 -6.87 -40.00 44.36
N ALA A 88 -6.67 -39.50 45.58
CA ALA A 88 -6.26 -38.12 45.84
C ALA A 88 -4.75 -37.88 45.63
N VAL A 89 -4.42 -36.77 44.95
CA VAL A 89 -3.04 -36.31 44.74
C VAL A 89 -2.54 -35.55 45.98
N LEU A 90 -1.42 -36.00 46.54
CA LEU A 90 -0.67 -35.32 47.58
C LEU A 90 0.42 -34.46 46.93
N TRP A 91 0.27 -33.15 47.07
CA TRP A 91 1.20 -32.17 46.52
C TRP A 91 2.49 -32.13 47.36
N PRO A 92 3.67 -32.05 46.73
CA PRO A 92 4.94 -31.99 47.45
C PRO A 92 5.04 -30.68 48.26
N THR A 93 5.73 -30.75 49.39
CA THR A 93 5.91 -29.58 50.29
C THR A 93 6.72 -28.45 49.65
N SER A 94 7.49 -28.74 48.58
CA SER A 94 8.23 -27.76 47.80
C SER A 94 7.34 -26.87 46.92
N ILE A 95 6.07 -27.22 46.69
CA ILE A 95 5.12 -26.42 45.93
C ILE A 95 4.23 -25.65 46.91
N THR A 96 4.38 -24.32 46.93
CA THR A 96 3.56 -23.45 47.76
C THR A 96 2.08 -23.44 47.30
N PRO A 97 1.12 -23.08 48.17
CA PRO A 97 -0.28 -22.96 47.77
C PRO A 97 -0.51 -22.03 46.57
N ALA A 98 0.27 -20.94 46.46
CA ALA A 98 0.20 -20.02 45.32
C ALA A 98 0.66 -20.67 44.01
N GLN A 99 1.78 -21.40 44.03
CA GLN A 99 2.27 -22.15 42.85
C GLN A 99 1.32 -23.28 42.45
N ARG A 100 0.68 -23.93 43.42
CA ARG A 100 -0.35 -24.93 43.17
C ARG A 100 -1.54 -24.34 42.43
N LEU A 101 -2.06 -23.20 42.89
CA LEU A 101 -3.15 -22.49 42.22
C LEU A 101 -2.74 -22.07 40.80
N GLU A 102 -1.51 -21.59 40.62
CA GLU A 102 -0.98 -21.23 39.30
C GLU A 102 -0.95 -22.43 38.34
N GLN A 103 -0.51 -23.62 38.79
CA GLN A 103 -0.51 -24.84 37.97
C GLN A 103 -1.93 -25.28 37.59
N LEU A 104 -2.88 -25.23 38.54
CA LEU A 104 -4.28 -25.54 38.27
C LEU A 104 -4.90 -24.57 37.26
N GLN A 105 -4.62 -23.27 37.39
CA GLN A 105 -5.08 -22.24 36.46
C GLN A 105 -4.50 -22.44 35.07
N LYS A 106 -3.20 -22.75 34.96
CA LYS A 106 -2.56 -23.06 33.67
C LYS A 106 -3.19 -24.29 33.00
N PHE A 107 -3.45 -25.34 33.77
CA PHE A 107 -4.10 -26.55 33.26
C PHE A 107 -5.56 -26.31 32.83
N GLN A 108 -6.29 -25.46 33.56
CA GLN A 108 -7.63 -25.02 33.16
C GLN A 108 -7.59 -24.17 31.87
N LEU A 109 -6.60 -23.27 31.75
CA LEU A 109 -6.40 -22.47 30.54
C LEU A 109 -6.10 -23.35 29.32
N GLU A 110 -5.27 -24.38 29.48
CA GLU A 110 -5.01 -25.37 28.43
C GLU A 110 -6.30 -26.04 27.93
N ALA A 111 -7.15 -26.53 28.85
CA ALA A 111 -8.45 -27.09 28.50
C ALA A 111 -9.33 -26.08 27.75
N ASN A 112 -9.35 -24.82 28.20
CA ASN A 112 -10.12 -23.75 27.58
C ASN A 112 -9.62 -23.43 26.16
N TYR A 113 -8.31 -23.40 25.94
CA TYR A 113 -7.73 -23.17 24.62
C TYR A 113 -8.08 -24.30 23.64
N LEU A 114 -7.96 -25.55 24.06
CA LEU A 114 -8.36 -26.71 23.24
C LEU A 114 -9.85 -26.67 22.87
N GLN A 115 -10.73 -26.34 23.83
CA GLN A 115 -12.17 -26.23 23.58
C GLN A 115 -12.55 -25.14 22.56
N ARG A 116 -11.75 -24.05 22.47
CA ARG A 116 -11.95 -22.97 21.48
C ARG A 116 -11.51 -23.41 20.08
N CYS A 117 -10.51 -24.28 19.97
CA CYS A 117 -9.89 -24.68 18.71
C CYS A 117 -10.50 -25.97 18.14
N LYS A 118 -11.72 -25.90 17.61
CA LYS A 118 -12.38 -27.06 16.96
C LYS A 118 -11.85 -27.31 15.55
N HIS A 119 -11.18 -28.44 15.32
CA HIS A 119 -10.66 -28.85 14.03
C HIS A 119 -10.39 -30.37 13.99
N PRO A 120 -10.59 -31.09 12.86
CA PRO A 120 -10.36 -32.54 12.80
C PRO A 120 -8.92 -32.99 13.12
N ASN A 121 -7.96 -32.08 13.00
CA ASN A 121 -6.54 -32.32 13.27
C ASN A 121 -6.05 -31.73 14.61
N ILE A 122 -6.98 -31.39 15.51
CA ILE A 122 -6.72 -31.02 16.90
C ILE A 122 -7.52 -32.00 17.78
N ALA A 123 -6.91 -32.53 18.83
CA ALA A 123 -7.61 -33.43 19.75
C ALA A 123 -8.78 -32.69 20.43
N GLU A 124 -9.98 -33.26 20.34
CA GLU A 124 -11.15 -32.64 20.96
C GLU A 124 -11.07 -32.75 22.49
N THR A 125 -11.41 -31.66 23.19
CA THR A 125 -11.56 -31.65 24.64
C THR A 125 -13.04 -31.56 24.98
N TYR A 126 -13.54 -32.56 25.71
CA TYR A 126 -14.95 -32.68 26.06
C TYR A 126 -15.30 -31.97 27.36
N GLU A 127 -14.45 -32.10 28.38
CA GLU A 127 -14.75 -31.58 29.71
C GLU A 127 -13.47 -31.34 30.53
N TYR A 128 -13.54 -30.40 31.46
CA TYR A 128 -12.55 -30.18 32.51
C TYR A 128 -13.24 -30.16 33.88
N PHE A 129 -12.67 -30.83 34.88
CA PHE A 129 -13.16 -30.73 36.26
C PHE A 129 -12.05 -30.93 37.31
N PRO A 130 -12.10 -30.20 38.44
CA PRO A 130 -11.27 -30.47 39.60
C PRO A 130 -11.88 -31.60 40.46
N GLU A 131 -11.07 -32.57 40.86
CA GLU A 131 -11.46 -33.64 41.79
C GLU A 131 -10.17 -34.24 42.41
N ASN A 132 -10.27 -34.96 43.53
CA ASN A 132 -9.15 -35.73 44.08
C ASN A 132 -7.89 -34.87 44.36
N ASN A 133 -8.09 -33.63 44.80
CA ASN A 133 -7.02 -32.66 45.06
C ASN A 133 -6.15 -32.32 43.82
N THR A 134 -6.64 -32.62 42.62
CA THR A 134 -6.04 -32.29 41.32
C THR A 134 -7.12 -31.85 40.33
N ALA A 135 -6.83 -31.85 39.04
CA ALA A 135 -7.78 -31.62 37.97
C ALA A 135 -7.60 -32.62 36.82
N TYR A 136 -8.71 -32.85 36.12
CA TYR A 136 -8.80 -33.79 35.01
C TYR A 136 -9.33 -33.09 33.77
N MET A 137 -8.75 -33.42 32.62
CA MET A 137 -9.20 -32.99 31.30
C MET A 137 -9.58 -34.22 30.48
N ILE A 138 -10.83 -34.26 30.03
CA ILE A 138 -11.41 -35.36 29.25
C ILE A 138 -11.29 -35.00 27.76
N MET A 139 -10.68 -35.90 26.98
CA MET A 139 -10.28 -35.66 25.60
C MET A 139 -10.65 -36.84 24.70
N GLU A 140 -10.62 -36.61 23.38
CA GLU A 140 -10.69 -37.64 22.36
C GLU A 140 -9.60 -38.71 22.59
N LEU A 141 -9.99 -39.98 22.65
CA LEU A 141 -9.03 -41.09 22.67
C LEU A 141 -8.53 -41.38 21.26
N LEU A 142 -7.27 -41.04 20.98
CA LEU A 142 -6.65 -41.27 19.68
C LEU A 142 -5.99 -42.65 19.62
N VAL A 143 -6.56 -43.56 18.82
CA VAL A 143 -6.00 -44.89 18.57
C VAL A 143 -4.98 -44.80 17.44
N GLY A 144 -3.73 -44.49 17.78
CA GLY A 144 -2.65 -44.27 16.81
C GLY A 144 -1.27 -44.30 17.44
N LYS A 145 -0.26 -43.91 16.66
CA LYS A 145 1.13 -43.73 17.14
C LYS A 145 1.57 -42.29 16.90
N SER A 146 2.33 -41.73 17.84
CA SER A 146 2.99 -40.43 17.66
C SER A 146 4.12 -40.52 16.61
N LEU A 147 4.42 -39.40 15.96
CA LEU A 147 5.41 -39.37 14.87
C LEU A 147 6.83 -39.72 15.34
N ASP A 148 7.20 -39.40 16.59
CA ASP A 148 8.47 -39.83 17.20
C ASP A 148 8.55 -41.36 17.29
N LYS A 149 7.49 -42.02 17.77
CA LYS A 149 7.42 -43.48 17.87
C LYS A 149 7.45 -44.12 16.49
N ILE A 150 6.77 -43.51 15.51
CA ILE A 150 6.82 -43.94 14.12
C ILE A 150 8.27 -43.85 13.61
N LEU A 151 8.95 -42.70 13.78
CA LEU A 151 10.35 -42.50 13.40
C LEU A 151 11.28 -43.54 14.04
N MET A 152 11.10 -43.83 15.34
CA MET A 152 11.88 -44.85 16.03
C MET A 152 11.67 -46.27 15.48
N THR A 153 10.43 -46.60 15.08
CA THR A 153 10.10 -47.96 14.62
C THR A 153 10.31 -48.18 13.12
N GLU A 154 10.09 -47.17 12.30
CA GLU A 154 10.11 -47.26 10.83
C GLU A 154 11.33 -46.57 10.22
N GLY A 155 12.06 -45.75 10.98
CA GLY A 155 13.11 -44.87 10.47
C GLY A 155 12.53 -43.63 9.80
N ILE A 156 13.36 -42.97 8.97
CA ILE A 156 12.96 -41.76 8.24
C ILE A 156 11.74 -42.01 7.36
N LEU A 157 10.86 -41.01 7.26
CA LEU A 157 9.61 -41.12 6.52
C LEU A 157 9.71 -40.56 5.10
N GLU A 158 8.90 -41.10 4.19
CA GLU A 158 8.81 -40.60 2.83
C GLU A 158 8.22 -39.18 2.77
N GLU A 159 8.78 -38.34 1.89
CA GLU A 159 8.38 -36.94 1.72
C GLU A 159 6.88 -36.77 1.47
N ASN A 160 6.28 -37.63 0.63
CA ASN A 160 4.85 -37.57 0.34
C ASN A 160 3.99 -37.86 1.57
N ARG A 161 4.44 -38.74 2.47
CA ARG A 161 3.74 -39.06 3.71
C ARG A 161 3.84 -37.90 4.70
N ILE A 162 5.03 -37.32 4.86
CA ILE A 162 5.24 -36.12 5.68
C ILE A 162 4.38 -34.97 5.15
N LYS A 163 4.40 -34.69 3.85
CA LYS A 163 3.58 -33.64 3.24
C LYS A 163 2.09 -33.78 3.57
N ARG A 164 1.54 -35.01 3.54
CA ARG A 164 0.13 -35.25 3.90
C ARG A 164 -0.18 -34.95 5.37
N TYR A 165 0.70 -35.35 6.30
CA TYR A 165 0.51 -35.06 7.72
C TYR A 165 0.70 -33.58 8.04
N PHE A 166 1.71 -32.96 7.47
CA PHE A 166 2.07 -31.59 7.79
C PHE A 166 1.12 -30.56 7.16
N LEU A 167 0.45 -30.88 6.06
CA LEU A 167 -0.69 -30.09 5.57
C LEU A 167 -1.85 -30.09 6.59
N GLN A 168 -2.15 -31.25 7.19
CA GLN A 168 -3.19 -31.36 8.22
C GLN A 168 -2.84 -30.56 9.48
N ILE A 169 -1.59 -30.65 9.94
CA ILE A 169 -1.13 -29.91 11.12
C ILE A 169 -1.00 -28.41 10.85
N ALA A 170 -0.57 -27.99 9.65
CA ALA A 170 -0.59 -26.58 9.27
C ALA A 170 -2.03 -26.01 9.25
N SER A 171 -3.01 -26.80 8.79
CA SER A 171 -4.44 -26.42 8.87
C SER A 171 -4.92 -26.29 10.32
N ALA A 172 -4.48 -27.17 11.22
CA ALA A 172 -4.75 -27.03 12.66
C ALA A 172 -4.14 -25.74 13.23
N LEU A 173 -2.88 -25.45 12.91
CA LEU A 173 -2.19 -24.22 13.34
C LEU A 173 -2.90 -22.96 12.82
N GLN A 174 -3.45 -22.99 11.60
CA GLN A 174 -4.25 -21.88 11.08
C GLN A 174 -5.44 -21.55 11.99
N VAL A 175 -6.16 -22.56 12.48
CA VAL A 175 -7.28 -22.38 13.42
C VAL A 175 -6.80 -21.83 14.76
N ILE A 176 -5.69 -22.36 15.28
CA ILE A 176 -5.09 -21.90 16.55
C ILE A 176 -4.68 -20.42 16.43
N HIS A 177 -4.00 -20.04 15.35
CA HIS A 177 -3.57 -18.67 15.09
C HIS A 177 -4.74 -17.72 14.90
N SER A 178 -5.84 -18.17 14.28
CA SER A 178 -7.07 -17.36 14.13
C SER A 178 -7.75 -17.01 15.46
N HIS A 179 -7.52 -17.81 16.50
CA HIS A 179 -7.96 -17.53 17.87
C HIS A 179 -6.95 -16.71 18.68
N ASN A 180 -5.92 -16.14 18.02
CA ASN A 180 -4.82 -15.43 18.67
C ASN A 180 -4.07 -16.30 19.70
N LEU A 181 -3.92 -17.60 19.42
CA LEU A 181 -3.15 -18.52 20.24
C LEU A 181 -1.89 -18.99 19.49
N LEU A 182 -0.79 -19.22 20.20
CA LEU A 182 0.38 -19.96 19.70
C LEU A 182 0.46 -21.30 20.41
N HIS A 183 0.86 -22.35 19.69
CA HIS A 183 1.03 -23.70 20.24
C HIS A 183 2.33 -23.86 21.05
N ARG A 184 3.45 -23.36 20.51
CA ARG A 184 4.81 -23.25 21.11
C ARG A 184 5.56 -24.54 21.42
N ASP A 185 4.92 -25.69 21.31
CA ASP A 185 5.57 -27.02 21.47
C ASP A 185 5.17 -27.99 20.34
N VAL A 186 5.24 -27.52 19.08
CA VAL A 186 5.01 -28.39 17.92
C VAL A 186 6.25 -29.26 17.71
N LYS A 187 6.08 -30.58 17.82
CA LYS A 187 7.13 -31.59 17.65
C LYS A 187 6.53 -32.97 17.36
N PRO A 188 7.30 -33.94 16.83
CA PRO A 188 6.78 -35.26 16.46
C PRO A 188 6.07 -36.01 17.60
N GLU A 189 6.49 -35.81 18.85
CA GLU A 189 5.86 -36.42 20.04
C GLU A 189 4.40 -35.96 20.24
N ASN A 190 4.09 -34.73 19.82
CA ASN A 190 2.78 -34.10 20.01
C ASN A 190 1.85 -34.28 18.79
N ILE A 191 2.25 -35.08 17.80
CA ILE A 191 1.48 -35.35 16.58
C ILE A 191 1.19 -36.86 16.50
N ILE A 192 -0.06 -37.26 16.72
CA ILE A 192 -0.51 -38.65 16.60
C ILE A 192 -1.07 -38.92 15.21
N ILE A 193 -0.63 -40.02 14.60
CA ILE A 193 -1.20 -40.54 13.36
C ILE A 193 -2.21 -41.63 13.70
N VAL A 194 -3.48 -41.31 13.48
CA VAL A 194 -4.62 -42.23 13.58
C VAL A 194 -4.86 -42.87 12.20
N PRO A 195 -4.92 -44.21 12.10
CA PRO A 195 -5.19 -44.88 10.84
C PRO A 195 -6.53 -44.46 10.20
N PRO A 196 -6.62 -44.40 8.86
CA PRO A 196 -5.56 -44.75 7.90
C PRO A 196 -4.52 -43.64 7.68
N ASP A 197 -4.84 -42.35 7.85
CA ASP A 197 -3.90 -41.24 7.52
C ASP A 197 -4.22 -39.88 8.19
N ARG A 198 -4.87 -39.88 9.37
CA ARG A 198 -5.27 -38.66 10.09
C ARG A 198 -4.19 -38.23 11.09
N ALA A 199 -3.58 -37.06 10.88
CA ALA A 199 -2.64 -36.47 11.83
C ALA A 199 -3.39 -35.57 12.83
N VAL A 200 -3.14 -35.72 14.13
CA VAL A 200 -3.82 -34.98 15.19
C VAL A 200 -2.82 -34.39 16.17
N LEU A 201 -2.96 -33.09 16.44
CA LEU A 201 -2.18 -32.34 17.43
C LEU A 201 -2.82 -32.45 18.81
N ILE A 202 -2.07 -32.84 19.85
CA ILE A 202 -2.65 -33.31 21.13
C ILE A 202 -2.32 -32.49 22.38
N ASP A 203 -1.30 -31.62 22.38
CA ASP A 203 -0.77 -31.02 23.62
C ASP A 203 -0.62 -29.50 23.56
N PHE A 204 -1.46 -28.78 24.31
CA PHE A 204 -1.46 -27.32 24.38
C PHE A 204 -0.82 -26.82 25.69
N GLY A 205 -0.09 -27.66 26.43
CA GLY A 205 0.50 -27.29 27.72
C GLY A 205 1.47 -26.09 27.67
N ALA A 206 2.00 -25.76 26.49
CA ALA A 206 2.82 -24.59 26.23
C ALA A 206 2.08 -23.42 25.56
N ALA A 207 0.80 -23.60 25.22
CA ALA A 207 0.02 -22.67 24.42
C ALA A 207 -0.30 -21.38 25.17
N ARG A 208 -0.37 -20.26 24.43
CA ARG A 208 -0.60 -18.93 24.99
C ARG A 208 -1.32 -18.00 24.03
N GLU A 209 -2.09 -17.07 24.59
CA GLU A 209 -2.61 -15.92 23.86
C GLU A 209 -1.46 -15.01 23.39
N PHE A 210 -1.60 -14.46 22.19
CA PHE A 210 -0.64 -13.51 21.63
C PHE A 210 -1.35 -12.33 20.96
N ILE A 211 -0.70 -11.18 20.97
CA ILE A 211 -1.00 -10.08 20.06
C ILE A 211 0.23 -9.92 19.18
N ALA A 212 0.05 -10.03 17.86
CA ALA A 212 1.15 -9.97 16.91
C ALA A 212 2.02 -8.73 17.15
N GLY A 213 3.32 -8.95 17.36
CA GLY A 213 4.29 -7.86 17.53
C GLY A 213 4.37 -7.22 18.93
N GLN A 214 3.65 -7.72 19.94
CA GLN A 214 3.78 -7.29 21.34
C GLN A 214 4.69 -8.22 22.16
N THR A 215 5.34 -7.67 23.19
CA THR A 215 6.25 -8.40 24.10
C THR A 215 5.48 -9.02 25.27
N GLY A 216 5.76 -10.29 25.60
CA GLY A 216 5.19 -10.99 26.77
C GLY A 216 6.25 -11.72 27.61
N ASP A 217 5.95 -11.99 28.89
CA ASP A 217 6.84 -12.67 29.84
C ASP A 217 6.83 -14.20 29.67
N MET A 218 8.00 -14.88 29.66
CA MET A 218 8.11 -16.34 29.48
C MET A 218 8.41 -17.15 30.75
N THR A 219 7.75 -18.30 30.91
CA THR A 219 8.11 -19.38 31.86
C THR A 219 8.76 -20.55 31.09
N ARG A 220 9.92 -21.02 31.55
CA ARG A 220 10.88 -21.90 30.85
C ARG A 220 10.41 -23.35 30.73
N ILE A 221 9.78 -23.71 29.61
CA ILE A 221 9.74 -25.07 29.06
C ILE A 221 10.08 -24.90 27.58
N LEU A 222 11.26 -25.34 27.15
CA LEU A 222 11.74 -25.22 25.78
C LEU A 222 12.27 -26.58 25.32
N THR A 223 11.90 -27.00 24.11
CA THR A 223 12.37 -28.25 23.52
C THR A 223 13.51 -27.92 22.56
N ALA A 224 14.73 -28.38 22.89
CA ALA A 224 15.93 -28.15 22.06
C ALA A 224 15.71 -28.66 20.62
N GLY A 225 16.28 -27.96 19.63
CA GLY A 225 16.10 -28.25 18.20
C GLY A 225 14.80 -27.72 17.60
N TYR A 226 13.67 -27.81 18.32
CA TYR A 226 12.36 -27.35 17.83
C TYR A 226 12.04 -25.90 18.16
N ALA A 227 12.53 -25.39 19.29
CA ALA A 227 12.28 -24.02 19.70
C ALA A 227 13.15 -23.03 18.88
N PRO A 228 12.56 -22.02 18.22
CA PRO A 228 13.30 -20.94 17.59
C PRO A 228 13.92 -19.99 18.61
N TYR A 229 14.93 -19.22 18.18
CA TYR A 229 15.76 -18.39 19.07
C TYR A 229 14.96 -17.37 19.88
N GLU A 230 13.90 -16.79 19.31
CA GLU A 230 13.06 -15.83 20.02
C GLU A 230 12.34 -16.43 21.23
N GLN A 231 12.11 -17.75 21.28
CA GLN A 231 11.58 -18.43 22.46
C GLN A 231 12.61 -18.59 23.59
N TYR A 232 13.87 -18.24 23.38
CA TYR A 232 14.89 -18.21 24.45
C TYR A 232 15.04 -16.82 25.08
N ILE A 233 14.45 -15.78 24.47
CA ILE A 233 14.59 -14.37 24.90
C ILE A 233 13.35 -13.95 25.70
N GLN A 234 13.56 -13.44 26.92
CA GLN A 234 12.50 -13.16 27.89
C GLN A 234 11.49 -12.07 27.47
N LYS A 235 11.85 -11.19 26.52
CA LYS A 235 11.01 -10.10 25.98
C LYS A 235 10.94 -10.11 24.45
N SER A 236 10.68 -11.27 23.86
CA SER A 236 10.50 -11.36 22.40
C SER A 236 9.06 -11.07 21.98
N LYS A 237 8.90 -10.64 20.72
CA LYS A 237 7.60 -10.50 20.09
C LYS A 237 7.09 -11.88 19.66
N HIS A 238 5.79 -12.13 19.81
CA HIS A 238 5.16 -13.39 19.43
C HIS A 238 4.58 -13.33 18.01
N PHE A 239 4.83 -14.37 17.22
CA PHE A 239 4.39 -14.47 15.83
C PHE A 239 3.92 -15.90 15.51
N PRO A 240 2.91 -16.09 14.63
CA PRO A 240 2.56 -17.39 14.05
C PRO A 240 3.77 -18.16 13.51
N ALA A 241 4.76 -17.45 12.96
CA ALA A 241 6.03 -17.95 12.45
C ALA A 241 6.86 -18.75 13.48
N THR A 242 6.59 -18.60 14.79
CA THR A 242 7.21 -19.40 15.85
C THR A 242 6.76 -20.87 15.77
N ASP A 243 5.46 -21.12 15.61
CA ASP A 243 4.95 -22.50 15.45
C ASP A 243 5.35 -23.11 14.11
N LEU A 244 5.42 -22.27 13.06
CA LEU A 244 5.83 -22.72 11.72
C LEU A 244 7.31 -23.13 11.67
N TYR A 245 8.18 -22.47 12.45
CA TYR A 245 9.55 -22.92 12.64
C TYR A 245 9.58 -24.33 13.23
N ALA A 246 8.86 -24.55 14.33
CA ALA A 246 8.84 -25.83 15.03
C ALA A 246 8.24 -26.95 14.17
N LEU A 247 7.22 -26.61 13.37
CA LEU A 247 6.66 -27.50 12.36
C LEU A 247 7.71 -27.88 11.30
N CYS A 248 8.46 -26.94 10.74
CA CYS A 248 9.51 -27.24 9.76
C CYS A 248 10.72 -27.98 10.39
N ALA A 249 11.04 -27.73 11.65
CA ALA A 249 12.05 -28.49 12.40
C ALA A 249 11.62 -29.95 12.59
N SER A 250 10.32 -30.21 12.81
CA SER A 250 9.77 -31.56 12.85
C SER A 250 9.85 -32.26 11.49
N MET A 251 9.58 -31.54 10.40
CA MET A 251 9.77 -32.09 9.04
C MET A 251 11.24 -32.44 8.77
N TYR A 252 12.16 -31.58 9.21
CA TYR A 252 13.60 -31.80 9.09
C TYR A 252 14.00 -33.13 9.75
N GLU A 253 13.61 -33.33 11.01
CA GLU A 253 13.96 -34.55 11.75
C GLU A 253 13.35 -35.79 11.09
N LEU A 254 12.06 -35.76 10.73
CA LEU A 254 11.39 -36.92 10.15
C LEU A 254 11.94 -37.32 8.77
N LEU A 255 12.47 -36.37 8.00
CA LEU A 255 13.08 -36.62 6.68
C LEU A 255 14.54 -37.03 6.74
N THR A 256 15.28 -36.57 7.75
CA THR A 256 16.75 -36.74 7.83
C THR A 256 17.16 -37.74 8.91
N GLY A 257 16.29 -38.00 9.88
CA GLY A 257 16.57 -38.79 11.08
C GLY A 257 17.43 -38.05 12.11
N GLN A 258 17.71 -36.75 11.89
CA GLN A 258 18.56 -35.95 12.76
C GLN A 258 17.82 -34.70 13.24
N LEU A 259 17.94 -34.40 14.52
CA LEU A 259 17.44 -33.16 15.08
C LEU A 259 18.24 -31.97 14.51
N PRO A 260 17.59 -30.87 14.11
CA PRO A 260 18.31 -29.70 13.63
C PRO A 260 19.12 -29.02 14.74
N THR A 261 20.20 -28.33 14.34
CA THR A 261 21.07 -27.58 15.27
C THR A 261 20.27 -26.60 16.11
N GLU A 262 20.50 -26.59 17.43
CA GLU A 262 19.75 -25.77 18.37
C GLU A 262 19.87 -24.27 18.04
N ALA A 263 18.78 -23.53 18.20
CA ALA A 263 18.76 -22.10 17.88
C ALA A 263 19.77 -21.27 18.70
N THR A 264 20.06 -21.67 19.93
CA THR A 264 21.08 -21.03 20.80
C THR A 264 22.50 -21.26 20.26
N GLU A 265 22.80 -22.46 19.78
CA GLU A 265 24.07 -22.76 19.13
C GLU A 265 24.20 -21.99 17.81
N ARG A 266 23.15 -22.01 16.96
CA ARG A 266 23.09 -21.21 15.72
C ARG A 266 23.36 -19.74 15.99
N ALA A 267 22.74 -19.17 17.02
CA ALA A 267 22.94 -17.78 17.43
C ALA A 267 24.41 -17.49 17.78
N SER A 268 25.04 -18.37 18.56
CA SER A 268 26.44 -18.21 18.98
C SER A 268 27.42 -18.17 17.81
N LYS A 269 27.12 -18.92 16.74
CA LYS A 269 27.94 -19.03 15.52
C LYS A 269 27.66 -17.91 14.53
N LEU A 270 26.42 -17.47 14.43
CA LEU A 270 26.02 -16.30 13.63
C LEU A 270 26.59 -14.98 14.15
N LEU A 271 27.00 -14.92 15.43
CA LEU A 271 27.69 -13.76 16.02
C LEU A 271 29.20 -13.73 15.70
N GLN A 272 29.77 -14.79 15.14
CA GLN A 272 31.18 -14.84 14.75
C GLN A 272 31.41 -14.13 13.42
N ILE A 273 32.66 -13.80 13.09
CA ILE A 273 33.04 -13.15 11.83
C ILE A 273 34.01 -14.07 11.08
N PRO A 274 33.66 -14.56 9.87
CA PRO A 274 32.39 -14.35 9.17
C PRO A 274 31.21 -15.11 9.84
N PRO A 275 29.97 -14.58 9.75
CA PRO A 275 28.81 -15.24 10.33
C PRO A 275 28.52 -16.55 9.58
N THR A 276 28.42 -17.66 10.32
CA THR A 276 28.12 -18.97 9.75
C THR A 276 26.94 -19.59 10.48
N ASP A 277 25.87 -19.90 9.76
CA ASP A 277 24.77 -20.70 10.30
C ASP A 277 25.17 -22.18 10.30
N THR A 278 24.98 -22.85 11.43
CA THR A 278 25.33 -24.26 11.62
C THR A 278 24.22 -25.23 11.22
N LEU A 279 23.09 -24.74 10.70
CA LEU A 279 22.03 -25.59 10.18
C LEU A 279 22.49 -26.29 8.89
N ILE A 280 22.63 -27.62 8.95
CA ILE A 280 23.00 -28.47 7.80
C ILE A 280 21.81 -28.55 6.85
N SER A 281 22.03 -28.45 5.53
CA SER A 281 20.95 -28.61 4.55
C SER A 281 20.35 -30.01 4.64
N PRO A 282 19.01 -30.18 4.63
CA PRO A 282 18.39 -31.49 4.74
C PRO A 282 18.76 -32.42 3.58
N ARG A 283 19.05 -31.89 2.38
CA ARG A 283 19.50 -32.71 1.23
C ARG A 283 20.94 -33.19 1.33
N GLN A 284 21.77 -32.54 2.15
CA GLN A 284 23.10 -33.07 2.47
C GLN A 284 23.01 -34.33 3.32
N LEU A 285 21.98 -34.44 4.17
CA LEU A 285 21.73 -35.62 5.01
C LEU A 285 20.91 -36.69 4.27
N ASN A 286 19.90 -36.28 3.50
CA ASN A 286 19.06 -37.16 2.70
C ASN A 286 18.86 -36.60 1.28
N PRO A 287 19.65 -37.06 0.28
CA PRO A 287 19.58 -36.59 -1.09
C PRO A 287 18.25 -36.86 -1.82
N LYS A 288 17.38 -37.73 -1.27
CA LYS A 288 16.05 -38.02 -1.84
C LYS A 288 15.04 -36.90 -1.65
N ILE A 289 15.30 -35.97 -0.72
CA ILE A 289 14.43 -34.81 -0.48
C ILE A 289 14.43 -33.91 -1.72
N THR A 290 13.24 -33.48 -2.14
CA THR A 290 13.10 -32.63 -3.32
C THR A 290 13.67 -31.23 -3.06
N PRO A 291 14.17 -30.52 -4.10
CA PRO A 291 14.62 -29.14 -3.96
C PRO A 291 13.56 -28.19 -3.38
N LEU A 292 12.28 -28.44 -3.70
CA LEU A 292 11.16 -27.66 -3.15
C LEU A 292 11.01 -27.91 -1.65
N MET A 293 11.03 -29.18 -1.21
CA MET A 293 10.89 -29.51 0.22
C MET A 293 12.05 -28.98 1.06
N GLU A 294 13.28 -29.10 0.56
CA GLU A 294 14.46 -28.46 1.17
C GLU A 294 14.23 -26.96 1.36
N LYS A 295 13.78 -26.28 0.31
CA LYS A 295 13.53 -24.84 0.32
C LYS A 295 12.45 -24.45 1.34
N ILE A 296 11.37 -25.22 1.43
CA ILE A 296 10.30 -25.02 2.43
C ILE A 296 10.86 -25.11 3.85
N ILE A 297 11.60 -26.19 4.15
CA ILE A 297 12.16 -26.42 5.49
C ILE A 297 13.14 -25.31 5.86
N LEU A 298 14.08 -24.98 4.98
CA LEU A 298 15.07 -23.92 5.25
C LEU A 298 14.42 -22.54 5.40
N THR A 299 13.35 -22.25 4.65
CA THR A 299 12.59 -21.00 4.78
C THR A 299 11.86 -20.94 6.12
N GLY A 300 11.12 -21.98 6.49
CA GLY A 300 10.43 -22.04 7.79
C GLY A 300 11.38 -22.00 8.98
N MET A 301 12.59 -22.53 8.82
CA MET A 301 13.65 -22.54 9.83
C MET A 301 14.65 -21.37 9.75
N GLY A 302 14.34 -20.34 8.97
CA GLY A 302 15.16 -19.14 8.85
C GLY A 302 15.45 -18.54 10.23
N PHE A 303 16.69 -18.13 10.49
CA PHE A 303 17.06 -17.69 11.85
C PHE A 303 16.27 -16.43 12.28
N LYS A 304 16.16 -15.43 11.39
CA LYS A 304 15.34 -14.23 11.60
C LYS A 304 13.87 -14.54 11.32
N VAL A 305 12.97 -14.07 12.19
CA VAL A 305 11.51 -14.29 12.06
C VAL A 305 10.97 -13.77 10.74
N ASP A 306 11.38 -12.58 10.30
CA ASP A 306 10.94 -11.96 9.04
C ASP A 306 11.33 -12.73 7.78
N ASP A 307 12.25 -13.70 7.89
CA ASP A 307 12.69 -14.54 6.78
C ASP A 307 11.89 -15.85 6.67
N ARG A 308 10.96 -16.09 7.59
CA ARG A 308 10.10 -17.29 7.66
C ARG A 308 8.73 -17.03 7.03
N PHE A 309 7.99 -18.11 6.78
CA PHE A 309 6.54 -18.01 6.54
C PHE A 309 5.86 -17.29 7.71
N GLN A 310 5.01 -16.31 7.41
CA GLN A 310 4.32 -15.50 8.42
C GLN A 310 2.95 -16.06 8.76
N THR A 311 2.38 -16.89 7.90
CA THR A 311 1.05 -17.50 8.08
C THR A 311 1.05 -18.98 7.73
N ALA A 312 0.16 -19.75 8.35
CA ALA A 312 -0.04 -21.15 8.01
C ALA A 312 -0.47 -21.32 6.53
N GLN A 313 -1.25 -20.38 5.98
CA GLN A 313 -1.64 -20.40 4.57
C GLN A 313 -0.43 -20.33 3.62
N GLU A 314 0.57 -19.49 3.92
CA GLU A 314 1.79 -19.39 3.11
C GLU A 314 2.55 -20.73 3.07
N LEU A 315 2.70 -21.38 4.23
CA LEU A 315 3.37 -22.67 4.32
C LEU A 315 2.56 -23.79 3.62
N ILE A 316 1.23 -23.79 3.75
CA ILE A 316 0.33 -24.71 3.02
C ILE A 316 0.49 -24.54 1.52
N ALA A 317 0.41 -23.30 1.02
CA ALA A 317 0.58 -22.99 -0.40
C ALA A 317 1.95 -23.43 -0.92
N ALA A 318 3.01 -23.20 -0.14
CA ALA A 318 4.36 -23.64 -0.46
C ALA A 318 4.45 -25.17 -0.56
N MET A 319 3.91 -25.91 0.42
CA MET A 319 3.84 -27.38 0.36
C MET A 319 3.04 -27.88 -0.84
N GLN A 320 2.01 -27.15 -1.27
CA GLN A 320 1.21 -27.48 -2.46
C GLN A 320 1.89 -27.14 -3.80
N GLY A 321 3.07 -26.51 -3.79
CA GLY A 321 3.85 -26.18 -4.99
C GLY A 321 3.88 -24.68 -5.32
N ASN A 322 3.06 -23.87 -4.65
CA ASN A 322 2.98 -22.42 -4.84
C ASN A 322 3.90 -21.69 -3.86
N PHE A 323 5.20 -21.99 -3.93
CA PHE A 323 6.18 -21.34 -3.06
C PHE A 323 6.40 -19.88 -3.45
N ILE A 324 6.19 -18.97 -2.50
CA ILE A 324 6.54 -17.55 -2.59
C ILE A 324 7.49 -17.23 -1.43
N TYR A 325 8.56 -16.50 -1.70
CA TYR A 325 9.49 -16.11 -0.63
C TYR A 325 8.82 -15.10 0.31
N PRO A 326 9.00 -15.22 1.64
CA PRO A 326 8.42 -14.29 2.60
C PRO A 326 8.79 -12.83 2.33
N GLN A 327 10.03 -12.54 1.91
CA GLN A 327 10.45 -11.17 1.58
C GLN A 327 9.72 -10.60 0.35
N HIS A 328 9.41 -11.44 -0.64
CA HIS A 328 8.64 -11.01 -1.82
C HIS A 328 7.19 -10.68 -1.43
N GLN A 329 6.58 -11.54 -0.60
CA GLN A 329 5.22 -11.31 -0.09
C GLN A 329 5.15 -10.07 0.79
N LYS A 330 6.13 -9.87 1.69
CA LYS A 330 6.27 -8.69 2.53
C LYS A 330 6.38 -7.42 1.69
N ALA A 331 7.20 -7.42 0.63
CA ALA A 331 7.34 -6.29 -0.26
C ALA A 331 6.00 -5.91 -0.92
N LYS A 332 5.25 -6.89 -1.43
CA LYS A 332 3.91 -6.68 -2.01
C LYS A 332 2.92 -6.10 -1.01
N GLU A 333 2.92 -6.58 0.23
CA GLU A 333 2.01 -6.09 1.26
C GLU A 333 2.36 -4.66 1.70
N LEU A 334 3.65 -4.34 1.79
CA LEU A 334 4.11 -2.97 2.08
C LEU A 334 3.72 -1.98 0.98
N VAL A 335 3.74 -2.39 -0.30
CA VAL A 335 3.22 -1.56 -1.40
C VAL A 335 1.73 -1.27 -1.21
N LYS A 336 0.91 -2.28 -0.89
CA LYS A 336 -0.53 -2.08 -0.63
C LYS A 336 -0.80 -1.13 0.54
N GLN A 337 0.07 -1.15 1.55
CA GLN A 337 -0.01 -0.26 2.71
C GLN A 337 0.53 1.16 2.42
N GLY A 338 1.06 1.42 1.22
CA GLY A 338 1.67 2.69 0.85
C GLY A 338 3.06 2.94 1.46
N ASN A 339 3.66 1.95 2.12
CA ASN A 339 4.99 2.06 2.72
C ASN A 339 6.08 1.70 1.68
N LEU A 340 6.29 2.61 0.74
CA LEU A 340 7.15 2.36 -0.43
C LEU A 340 8.63 2.17 -0.07
N ILE A 341 9.15 2.89 0.93
CA ILE A 341 10.57 2.79 1.33
C ILE A 341 10.86 1.39 1.88
N ALA A 342 10.05 0.90 2.81
CA ALA A 342 10.22 -0.44 3.35
C ALA A 342 9.97 -1.53 2.29
N ALA A 343 9.06 -1.28 1.32
CA ALA A 343 8.83 -2.20 0.22
C ALA A 343 10.08 -2.34 -0.67
N VAL A 344 10.79 -1.25 -0.96
CA VAL A 344 12.05 -1.28 -1.71
C VAL A 344 13.09 -2.13 -0.99
N GLU A 345 13.29 -1.94 0.31
CA GLU A 345 14.25 -2.72 1.10
C GLU A 345 13.91 -4.22 1.05
N ALA A 346 12.62 -4.57 1.17
CA ALA A 346 12.15 -5.95 1.08
C ALA A 346 12.37 -6.56 -0.32
N TYR A 347 12.11 -5.82 -1.40
CA TYR A 347 12.40 -6.27 -2.77
C TYR A 347 13.90 -6.45 -3.01
N GLN A 348 14.74 -5.54 -2.54
CA GLN A 348 16.20 -5.65 -2.67
C GLN A 348 16.71 -6.90 -1.96
N LYS A 349 16.31 -7.09 -0.70
CA LYS A 349 16.65 -8.30 0.07
C LYS A 349 16.17 -9.57 -0.62
N TYR A 350 14.96 -9.55 -1.21
CA TYR A 350 14.44 -10.67 -1.97
C TYR A 350 15.31 -11.00 -3.20
N LEU A 351 15.72 -9.98 -3.96
CA LEU A 351 16.50 -10.15 -5.19
C LEU A 351 17.92 -10.69 -4.93
N GLU A 352 18.48 -10.47 -3.74
CA GLU A 352 19.74 -11.07 -3.29
C GLU A 352 19.64 -12.58 -2.99
N LEU A 353 18.43 -13.11 -2.77
CA LEU A 353 18.25 -14.53 -2.44
C LEU A 353 18.49 -15.44 -3.65
N PRO A 354 19.20 -16.57 -3.48
CA PRO A 354 19.31 -17.59 -4.51
C PRO A 354 17.92 -18.12 -4.91
N GLY A 355 17.61 -18.09 -6.20
CA GLY A 355 16.30 -18.51 -6.72
C GLY A 355 15.21 -17.42 -6.67
N SER A 356 15.59 -16.16 -6.44
CA SER A 356 14.72 -15.01 -6.67
C SER A 356 14.27 -14.95 -8.13
N ILE A 357 13.06 -14.46 -8.33
CA ILE A 357 12.38 -14.42 -9.62
C ILE A 357 12.70 -13.04 -10.24
N PRO A 358 13.39 -12.97 -11.40
CA PRO A 358 13.81 -11.68 -11.95
C PRO A 358 12.65 -10.75 -12.33
N GLN A 359 11.42 -11.25 -12.47
CA GLN A 359 10.22 -10.41 -12.62
C GLN A 359 10.08 -9.38 -11.47
N ALA A 360 10.60 -9.66 -10.27
CA ALA A 360 10.55 -8.71 -9.17
C ALA A 360 11.38 -7.43 -9.39
N PHE A 361 12.31 -7.41 -10.35
CA PHE A 361 12.96 -6.16 -10.77
C PHE A 361 11.96 -5.17 -11.38
N VAL A 362 10.92 -5.66 -12.09
CA VAL A 362 9.85 -4.80 -12.62
C VAL A 362 9.05 -4.20 -11.46
N GLU A 363 8.66 -5.03 -10.50
CA GLU A 363 7.90 -4.60 -9.32
C GLU A 363 8.70 -3.57 -8.50
N LEU A 364 10.00 -3.82 -8.27
CA LEU A 364 10.91 -2.87 -7.64
C LEU A 364 11.01 -1.55 -8.41
N ALA A 365 11.15 -1.61 -9.74
CA ALA A 365 11.29 -0.42 -10.57
C ALA A 365 10.02 0.45 -10.54
N LEU A 366 8.84 -0.17 -10.56
CA LEU A 366 7.55 0.53 -10.43
C LEU A 366 7.40 1.24 -9.08
N VAL A 367 7.88 0.64 -7.99
CA VAL A 367 7.90 1.30 -6.66
C VAL A 367 8.91 2.46 -6.65
N GLN A 368 10.11 2.22 -7.15
CA GLN A 368 11.20 3.21 -7.18
C GLN A 368 10.86 4.46 -8.02
N ILE A 369 10.00 4.33 -9.03
CA ILE A 369 9.51 5.47 -9.84
C ILE A 369 8.93 6.61 -8.98
N HIS A 370 8.42 6.30 -7.77
CA HIS A 370 7.85 7.27 -6.85
C HIS A 370 8.84 7.80 -5.80
N LEU A 371 10.04 7.22 -5.70
CA LEU A 371 11.05 7.52 -4.68
C LEU A 371 12.34 8.08 -5.27
N ASP A 372 12.96 7.34 -6.18
CA ASP A 372 14.23 7.67 -6.80
C ASP A 372 14.26 7.19 -8.27
N GLN A 373 14.27 8.15 -9.20
CA GLN A 373 14.25 7.86 -10.63
C GLN A 373 15.52 7.13 -11.12
N VAL A 374 16.69 7.40 -10.53
CA VAL A 374 17.95 6.74 -10.92
C VAL A 374 17.89 5.26 -10.55
N GLN A 375 17.44 4.98 -9.33
CA GLN A 375 17.26 3.59 -8.87
C GLN A 375 16.17 2.87 -9.66
N ALA A 376 15.08 3.57 -10.02
CA ALA A 376 14.04 3.02 -10.89
C ALA A 376 14.59 2.60 -12.26
N LYS A 377 15.44 3.45 -12.86
CA LYS A 377 16.07 3.18 -14.16
C LYS A 377 17.04 2.00 -14.08
N MET A 378 17.83 1.90 -13.01
CA MET A 378 18.70 0.75 -12.74
C MET A 378 17.90 -0.56 -12.59
N ALA A 379 16.82 -0.55 -11.80
CA ALA A 379 15.95 -1.71 -11.61
C ALA A 379 15.28 -2.14 -12.92
N ALA A 380 14.76 -1.21 -13.72
CA ALA A 380 14.18 -1.50 -15.03
C ALA A 380 15.22 -2.07 -16.02
N THR A 381 16.45 -1.57 -15.98
CA THR A 381 17.56 -2.07 -16.81
C THR A 381 17.94 -3.50 -16.40
N ASN A 382 17.96 -3.79 -15.10
CA ASN A 382 18.17 -5.15 -14.60
C ASN A 382 17.02 -6.09 -15.01
N ALA A 383 15.77 -5.63 -14.93
CA ALA A 383 14.62 -6.42 -15.42
C ALA A 383 14.81 -6.85 -16.89
N ILE A 384 15.21 -5.91 -17.76
CA ILE A 384 15.48 -6.19 -19.17
C ILE A 384 16.68 -7.12 -19.35
N LYS A 385 17.75 -6.91 -18.58
CA LYS A 385 18.97 -7.72 -18.64
C LYS A 385 18.69 -9.19 -18.32
N PHE A 386 17.92 -9.45 -17.26
CA PHE A 386 17.61 -10.81 -16.83
C PHE A 386 16.44 -11.42 -17.60
N GLN A 387 15.50 -10.60 -18.11
CA GLN A 387 14.30 -11.04 -18.84
C GLN A 387 14.03 -10.17 -20.08
N PRO A 388 14.84 -10.31 -21.14
CA PRO A 388 14.71 -9.48 -22.34
C PRO A 388 13.43 -9.71 -23.14
N ASN A 389 12.69 -10.80 -22.86
CA ASN A 389 11.41 -11.11 -23.49
C ASN A 389 10.19 -10.66 -22.67
N ASP A 390 10.39 -10.13 -21.46
CA ASP A 390 9.33 -9.52 -20.66
C ASP A 390 9.21 -8.03 -21.03
N GLY A 391 8.10 -7.65 -21.66
CA GLY A 391 7.84 -6.30 -22.12
C GLY A 391 7.71 -5.27 -21.00
N ARG A 392 7.43 -5.70 -19.77
CA ARG A 392 7.19 -4.79 -18.64
C ARG A 392 8.43 -4.00 -18.25
N GLY A 393 9.63 -4.60 -18.33
CA GLY A 393 10.89 -3.88 -18.08
C GLY A 393 11.09 -2.71 -19.05
N TYR A 394 10.82 -2.93 -20.35
CA TYR A 394 10.81 -1.87 -21.36
C TYR A 394 9.72 -0.84 -21.11
N GLY A 395 8.53 -1.29 -20.68
CA GLY A 395 7.42 -0.41 -20.29
C GLY A 395 7.82 0.58 -19.20
N VAL A 396 8.49 0.11 -18.15
CA VAL A 396 8.92 0.95 -17.02
C VAL A 396 9.98 1.95 -17.49
N LEU A 397 10.97 1.50 -18.28
CA LEU A 397 12.00 2.38 -18.84
C LEU A 397 11.40 3.46 -19.73
N GLY A 398 10.41 3.10 -20.54
CA GLY A 398 9.63 4.02 -21.37
C GLY A 398 8.85 5.05 -20.57
N LEU A 399 8.22 4.64 -19.46
CA LEU A 399 7.52 5.55 -18.53
C LEU A 399 8.50 6.54 -17.86
N ILE A 400 9.70 6.09 -17.48
CA ILE A 400 10.76 6.97 -16.96
C ILE A 400 11.14 8.01 -18.03
N ASN A 401 11.36 7.57 -19.27
CA ASN A 401 11.68 8.49 -20.38
C ASN A 401 10.55 9.51 -20.64
N CYS A 402 9.27 9.14 -20.50
CA CYS A 402 8.16 10.10 -20.56
C CYS A 402 8.28 11.19 -19.50
N ARG A 403 8.65 10.83 -18.26
CA ARG A 403 8.81 11.80 -17.15
C ARG A 403 10.02 12.71 -17.34
N GLU A 404 11.07 12.23 -17.99
CA GLU A 404 12.25 13.00 -18.36
C GLU A 404 12.05 13.86 -19.63
N ASN A 405 10.88 13.83 -20.26
CA ASN A 405 10.59 14.44 -21.57
C ASN A 405 11.46 13.90 -22.73
N HIS A 406 12.06 12.72 -22.58
CA HIS A 406 12.79 12.00 -23.62
C HIS A 406 11.83 11.21 -24.53
N TRP A 407 10.96 11.92 -25.24
CA TRP A 407 9.81 11.34 -25.94
C TRP A 407 10.16 10.30 -27.02
N GLN A 408 11.26 10.49 -27.74
CA GLN A 408 11.69 9.56 -28.78
C GLN A 408 12.11 8.19 -28.19
N ASP A 409 12.90 8.23 -27.12
CA ASP A 409 13.33 7.03 -26.41
C ASP A 409 12.17 6.37 -25.66
N ALA A 410 11.21 7.17 -25.18
CA ALA A 410 9.97 6.67 -24.59
C ALA A 410 9.18 5.85 -25.60
N VAL A 411 8.91 6.37 -26.80
CA VAL A 411 8.19 5.63 -27.85
C VAL A 411 8.93 4.35 -28.22
N SER A 412 10.25 4.39 -28.39
CA SER A 412 11.05 3.21 -28.72
C SER A 412 10.88 2.08 -27.69
N ASN A 413 11.06 2.40 -26.40
CA ASN A 413 10.94 1.42 -25.32
C ASN A 413 9.48 0.95 -25.12
N LEU A 414 8.51 1.86 -25.13
CA LEU A 414 7.10 1.52 -24.94
C LEU A 414 6.54 0.69 -26.09
N GLN A 415 6.95 0.98 -27.33
CA GLN A 415 6.57 0.17 -28.49
C GLN A 415 7.10 -1.26 -28.35
N LYS A 416 8.38 -1.40 -27.99
CA LYS A 416 8.98 -2.71 -27.75
C LYS A 416 8.29 -3.45 -26.59
N GLY A 417 8.01 -2.75 -25.49
CA GLY A 417 7.28 -3.29 -24.34
C GLY A 417 5.88 -3.77 -24.72
N SER A 418 5.14 -2.98 -25.49
CA SER A 418 3.78 -3.32 -25.94
C SER A 418 3.74 -4.52 -26.89
N ASN A 419 4.79 -4.72 -27.70
CA ASN A 419 4.89 -5.86 -28.59
C ASN A 419 5.19 -7.17 -27.84
N LEU A 420 6.00 -7.09 -26.76
CA LEU A 420 6.39 -8.25 -25.96
C LEU A 420 5.33 -8.63 -24.92
N SER A 421 4.58 -7.66 -24.38
CA SER A 421 3.54 -7.87 -23.37
C SER A 421 2.26 -7.10 -23.74
N PRO A 422 1.51 -7.57 -24.75
CA PRO A 422 0.32 -6.89 -25.25
C PRO A 422 -0.84 -6.87 -24.27
N ASP A 423 -0.84 -7.75 -23.26
CA ASP A 423 -1.77 -7.80 -22.14
C ASP A 423 -1.57 -6.67 -21.12
N GLN A 424 -0.47 -5.92 -21.21
CA GLN A 424 -0.13 -4.86 -20.25
C GLN A 424 -0.67 -3.51 -20.74
N GLY A 425 -1.94 -3.22 -20.45
CA GLY A 425 -2.65 -2.03 -20.92
C GLY A 425 -1.96 -0.70 -20.57
N TRP A 426 -1.36 -0.60 -19.38
CA TRP A 426 -0.63 0.60 -18.94
C TRP A 426 0.55 0.96 -19.85
N ILE A 427 1.22 -0.02 -20.49
CA ILE A 427 2.33 0.25 -21.43
C ILE A 427 1.80 0.94 -22.68
N GLN A 428 0.68 0.44 -23.21
CA GLN A 428 0.05 0.99 -24.42
C GLN A 428 -0.53 2.39 -24.18
N ILE A 429 -1.09 2.66 -23.00
CA ILE A 429 -1.57 4.01 -22.65
C ILE A 429 -0.40 5.00 -22.64
N ASN A 430 0.72 4.62 -22.01
CA ASN A 430 1.90 5.46 -21.99
C ASN A 430 2.53 5.62 -23.38
N LEU A 431 2.45 4.60 -24.25
CA LEU A 431 2.87 4.70 -25.65
C LEU A 431 2.03 5.75 -26.39
N ALA A 432 0.71 5.73 -26.24
CA ALA A 432 -0.19 6.72 -26.83
C ALA A 432 0.17 8.14 -26.34
N TRP A 433 0.50 8.28 -25.05
CA TRP A 433 0.91 9.57 -24.49
C TRP A 433 2.20 10.09 -25.12
N ALA A 434 3.23 9.23 -25.23
CA ALA A 434 4.50 9.59 -25.84
C ALA A 434 4.36 9.95 -27.33
N LEU A 435 3.56 9.18 -28.09
CA LEU A 435 3.26 9.46 -29.50
C LEU A 435 2.57 10.82 -29.69
N ALA A 436 1.59 11.13 -28.84
CA ALA A 436 0.89 12.41 -28.90
C ALA A 436 1.82 13.59 -28.58
N LYS A 437 2.78 13.42 -27.66
CA LYS A 437 3.79 14.44 -27.34
C LYS A 437 4.80 14.69 -28.47
N LEU A 438 5.06 13.69 -29.32
CA LEU A 438 5.81 13.86 -30.56
C LEU A 438 4.98 14.45 -31.71
N GLY A 439 3.69 14.75 -31.49
CA GLY A 439 2.78 15.27 -32.52
C GLY A 439 2.14 14.21 -33.42
N ASN A 440 2.39 12.91 -33.18
CA ASN A 440 1.75 11.83 -33.93
C ASN A 440 0.37 11.49 -33.35
N LEU A 441 -0.57 12.43 -33.51
CA LEU A 441 -1.90 12.37 -32.89
C LEU A 441 -2.75 11.20 -33.43
N THR A 442 -2.67 10.87 -34.72
CA THR A 442 -3.41 9.76 -35.33
C THR A 442 -2.97 8.40 -34.78
N ALA A 443 -1.66 8.16 -34.66
CA ALA A 443 -1.16 6.92 -34.08
C ALA A 443 -1.48 6.82 -32.58
N ALA A 444 -1.39 7.93 -31.85
CA ALA A 444 -1.78 7.99 -30.45
C ALA A 444 -3.26 7.65 -30.24
N GLN A 445 -4.15 8.22 -31.05
CA GLN A 445 -5.59 7.93 -31.00
C GLN A 445 -5.88 6.46 -31.34
N THR A 446 -5.26 5.92 -32.38
CA THR A 446 -5.42 4.51 -32.75
C THR A 446 -5.00 3.58 -31.60
N THR A 447 -3.88 3.90 -30.95
CA THR A 447 -3.35 3.12 -29.81
C THR A 447 -4.31 3.16 -28.62
N ILE A 448 -4.80 4.35 -28.23
CA ILE A 448 -5.69 4.47 -27.07
C ILE A 448 -7.08 3.86 -27.33
N ASP A 449 -7.59 3.96 -28.56
CA ASP A 449 -8.87 3.36 -28.95
C ASP A 449 -8.82 1.84 -28.89
N LYS A 450 -7.70 1.24 -29.30
CA LYS A 450 -7.45 -0.20 -29.17
C LYS A 450 -7.47 -0.65 -27.72
N VAL A 451 -6.73 0.03 -26.83
CA VAL A 451 -6.68 -0.31 -25.39
C VAL A 451 -8.07 -0.26 -24.75
N LEU A 452 -8.88 0.75 -25.10
CA LEU A 452 -10.23 0.91 -24.57
C LEU A 452 -11.22 -0.14 -25.13
N ALA A 453 -10.98 -0.65 -26.34
CA ALA A 453 -11.82 -1.68 -26.96
C ALA A 453 -11.51 -3.10 -26.43
N ASP A 454 -10.23 -3.42 -26.21
CA ASP A 454 -9.78 -4.79 -25.94
C ASP A 454 -10.05 -5.25 -24.48
N LYS A 455 -10.70 -4.45 -23.64
CA LYS A 455 -10.94 -4.72 -22.19
C LYS A 455 -9.68 -5.11 -21.40
N VAL A 456 -8.50 -4.71 -21.88
CA VAL A 456 -7.20 -4.99 -21.25
C VAL A 456 -7.01 -4.22 -19.93
N LEU A 457 -7.90 -3.28 -19.64
CA LEU A 457 -7.88 -2.46 -18.44
C LEU A 457 -8.67 -3.15 -17.32
N GLU A 458 -7.99 -3.99 -16.54
CA GLU A 458 -8.56 -4.62 -15.35
C GLU A 458 -8.73 -3.63 -14.19
N VAL A 459 -7.88 -2.59 -14.14
CA VAL A 459 -7.87 -1.59 -13.07
C VAL A 459 -8.66 -0.34 -13.48
N GLU A 460 -9.59 0.08 -12.63
CA GLU A 460 -10.46 1.22 -12.92
C GLU A 460 -9.68 2.54 -13.09
N SER A 461 -8.59 2.75 -12.34
CA SER A 461 -7.71 3.92 -12.47
C SER A 461 -7.09 4.05 -13.87
N ASP A 462 -6.67 2.93 -14.46
CA ASP A 462 -6.04 2.92 -15.78
C ASP A 462 -7.06 3.29 -16.87
N ALA A 463 -8.31 2.90 -16.69
CA ALA A 463 -9.41 3.30 -17.56
C ALA A 463 -9.73 4.80 -17.48
N ILE A 464 -9.70 5.39 -16.28
CA ILE A 464 -9.90 6.84 -16.12
C ILE A 464 -8.74 7.60 -16.78
N PHE A 465 -7.50 7.16 -16.56
CA PHE A 465 -6.33 7.77 -17.19
C PHE A 465 -6.39 7.65 -18.72
N ALA A 466 -6.71 6.48 -19.26
CA ALA A 466 -6.83 6.26 -20.71
C ALA A 466 -7.91 7.14 -21.35
N LEU A 467 -9.08 7.25 -20.73
CA LEU A 467 -10.16 8.13 -21.23
C LEU A 467 -9.78 9.60 -21.15
N THR A 468 -9.06 10.01 -20.10
CA THR A 468 -8.56 11.38 -19.97
C THR A 468 -7.53 11.70 -21.06
N LEU A 469 -6.61 10.77 -21.33
CA LEU A 469 -5.64 10.91 -22.40
C LEU A 469 -6.33 10.97 -23.77
N LYS A 470 -7.33 10.12 -24.02
CA LYS A 470 -8.15 10.18 -25.24
C LYS A 470 -8.84 11.53 -25.40
N ALA A 471 -9.46 12.06 -24.33
CA ALA A 471 -10.10 13.37 -24.36
C ALA A 471 -9.09 14.47 -24.74
N TRP A 472 -7.87 14.42 -24.18
CA TRP A 472 -6.81 15.37 -24.52
C TRP A 472 -6.33 15.23 -25.98
N ILE A 473 -6.10 14.00 -26.48
CA ILE A 473 -5.69 13.74 -27.87
C ILE A 473 -6.73 14.25 -28.86
N CYS A 474 -8.02 13.94 -28.63
CA CYS A 474 -9.12 14.42 -29.46
C CYS A 474 -9.28 15.95 -29.40
N LEU A 475 -8.96 16.57 -28.25
CA LEU A 475 -8.99 18.03 -28.10
C LEU A 475 -7.94 18.69 -29.01
N GLN A 476 -6.73 18.14 -29.07
CA GLN A 476 -5.68 18.64 -29.98
C GLN A 476 -6.08 18.53 -31.46
N GLN A 477 -6.86 17.51 -31.81
CA GLN A 477 -7.38 17.29 -33.16
C GLN A 477 -8.69 18.03 -33.45
N GLN A 478 -9.22 18.80 -32.49
CA GLN A 478 -10.50 19.53 -32.61
C GLN A 478 -11.72 18.60 -32.85
N GLU A 479 -11.65 17.35 -32.40
CA GLU A 479 -12.75 16.38 -32.48
C GLU A 479 -13.74 16.54 -31.32
N TRP A 480 -14.48 17.65 -31.29
CA TRP A 480 -15.28 18.06 -30.11
C TRP A 480 -16.25 16.99 -29.58
N LYS A 481 -16.92 16.23 -30.46
CA LYS A 481 -17.84 15.14 -30.05
C LYS A 481 -17.09 14.02 -29.32
N SER A 482 -15.92 13.64 -29.81
CA SER A 482 -15.07 12.61 -29.21
C SER A 482 -14.58 13.05 -27.83
N VAL A 483 -14.19 14.33 -27.68
CA VAL A 483 -13.81 14.92 -26.39
C VAL A 483 -14.95 14.84 -25.39
N ILE A 484 -16.16 15.30 -25.76
CA ILE A 484 -17.34 15.26 -24.89
C ILE A 484 -17.60 13.84 -24.39
N ARG A 485 -17.58 12.85 -25.29
CA ARG A 485 -17.82 11.44 -24.95
C ARG A 485 -16.75 10.92 -23.99
N ALA A 486 -15.48 11.08 -24.32
CA ALA A 486 -14.37 10.55 -23.52
C ALA A 486 -14.31 11.22 -22.13
N ALA A 487 -14.42 12.55 -22.07
CA ALA A 487 -14.36 13.29 -20.82
C ALA A 487 -15.55 12.99 -19.90
N SER A 488 -16.77 12.88 -20.45
CA SER A 488 -17.97 12.53 -19.66
C SER A 488 -17.87 11.12 -19.09
N GLN A 489 -17.36 10.16 -19.87
CA GLN A 489 -17.13 8.79 -19.39
C GLN A 489 -16.08 8.73 -18.28
N ALA A 490 -14.98 9.48 -18.42
CA ALA A 490 -13.92 9.55 -17.40
C ALA A 490 -14.44 10.17 -16.10
N LEU A 491 -15.18 11.27 -16.17
CA LEU A 491 -15.78 11.93 -14.99
C LEU A 491 -16.77 11.01 -14.27
N PHE A 492 -17.64 10.31 -15.00
CA PHE A 492 -18.59 9.36 -14.41
C PHE A 492 -17.86 8.25 -13.64
N LYS A 493 -16.79 7.68 -14.22
CA LYS A 493 -15.96 6.66 -13.55
C LYS A 493 -15.26 7.21 -12.31
N LEU A 494 -14.65 8.39 -12.41
CA LEU A 494 -13.97 9.04 -11.30
C LEU A 494 -14.93 9.34 -10.13
N GLN A 495 -16.16 9.75 -10.43
CA GLN A 495 -17.20 9.98 -9.43
C GLN A 495 -17.60 8.68 -8.70
N ASN A 496 -17.77 7.57 -9.43
CA ASN A 496 -18.09 6.28 -8.81
C ASN A 496 -16.96 5.73 -7.94
N LEU A 497 -15.70 5.95 -8.34
CA LEU A 497 -14.54 5.53 -7.55
C LEU A 497 -14.53 6.21 -6.16
N SER A 498 -14.79 7.52 -6.14
CA SER A 498 -14.86 8.30 -4.88
C SER A 498 -15.99 7.89 -3.94
N ALA A 499 -17.07 7.29 -4.46
CA ALA A 499 -18.18 6.83 -3.63
C ALA A 499 -17.86 5.54 -2.85
N ASN A 500 -16.91 4.73 -3.33
CA ASN A 500 -16.69 3.37 -2.85
C ASN A 500 -15.48 3.20 -1.90
N LEU A 501 -14.49 4.10 -1.93
CA LEU A 501 -13.19 3.86 -1.28
C LEU A 501 -12.77 4.95 -0.28
N THR A 502 -13.02 6.24 -0.54
CA THR A 502 -12.73 7.35 0.38
C THR A 502 -13.52 8.61 -0.01
N PRO A 503 -14.06 9.41 0.94
CA PRO A 503 -14.88 10.60 0.62
C PRO A 503 -14.15 11.73 -0.14
N SER A 504 -12.82 11.70 -0.18
CA SER A 504 -11.99 12.75 -0.80
C SER A 504 -11.02 12.17 -1.83
N LEU A 505 -10.98 12.78 -3.02
CA LEU A 505 -10.02 12.44 -4.08
C LEU A 505 -8.58 12.77 -3.66
N SER A 506 -7.63 11.94 -4.09
CA SER A 506 -6.19 12.24 -4.03
C SER A 506 -5.82 13.47 -4.86
N LYS A 507 -4.62 14.03 -4.65
CA LYS A 507 -4.16 15.22 -5.38
C LYS A 507 -4.11 15.00 -6.90
N ASP A 508 -3.66 13.82 -7.33
CA ASP A 508 -3.56 13.48 -8.75
C ASP A 508 -4.95 13.32 -9.38
N GLU A 509 -5.91 12.73 -8.66
CA GLU A 509 -7.30 12.62 -9.09
C GLU A 509 -8.02 13.98 -9.14
N GLN A 510 -7.73 14.89 -8.21
CA GLN A 510 -8.25 16.27 -8.26
C GLN A 510 -7.72 17.02 -9.48
N GLN A 511 -6.44 16.83 -9.82
CA GLN A 511 -5.85 17.41 -11.02
C GLN A 511 -6.46 16.80 -12.29
N LEU A 512 -6.67 15.49 -12.31
CA LEU A 512 -7.32 14.78 -13.42
C LEU A 512 -8.76 15.26 -13.62
N GLN A 513 -9.52 15.39 -12.54
CA GLN A 513 -10.89 15.93 -12.54
C GLN A 513 -10.91 17.34 -13.12
N SER A 514 -9.99 18.20 -12.68
CA SER A 514 -9.88 19.57 -13.18
C SER A 514 -9.61 19.60 -14.68
N ASN A 515 -8.64 18.80 -15.16
CA ASN A 515 -8.33 18.69 -16.59
C ASN A 515 -9.53 18.21 -17.40
N LEU A 516 -10.26 17.21 -16.91
CA LEU A 516 -11.45 16.67 -17.57
C LEU A 516 -12.56 17.71 -17.71
N TYR A 517 -12.86 18.48 -16.66
CA TYR A 517 -13.84 19.56 -16.75
C TYR A 517 -13.40 20.64 -17.75
N ILE A 518 -12.12 21.01 -17.75
CA ILE A 518 -11.58 21.97 -18.74
C ILE A 518 -11.81 21.46 -20.16
N TYR A 519 -11.42 20.21 -20.46
CA TYR A 519 -11.58 19.64 -21.80
C TYR A 519 -13.06 19.55 -22.21
N LEU A 520 -13.93 19.15 -21.29
CA LEU A 520 -15.36 19.03 -21.53
C LEU A 520 -16.01 20.39 -21.80
N ILE A 521 -15.73 21.41 -20.98
CA ILE A 521 -16.27 22.76 -21.12
C ILE A 521 -15.83 23.38 -22.45
N MET A 522 -14.54 23.26 -22.79
CA MET A 522 -14.01 23.73 -24.07
C MET A 522 -14.70 23.06 -25.27
N ALA A 523 -14.89 21.74 -25.22
CA ALA A 523 -15.51 21.00 -26.30
C ALA A 523 -17.02 21.30 -26.44
N LEU A 524 -17.73 21.51 -25.33
CA LEU A 524 -19.14 21.89 -25.35
C LEU A 524 -19.34 23.27 -25.97
N ASP A 525 -18.48 24.24 -25.65
CA ASP A 525 -18.54 25.59 -26.23
C ASP A 525 -18.33 25.59 -27.75
N LYS A 526 -17.37 24.79 -28.24
CA LYS A 526 -17.03 24.70 -29.67
C LYS A 526 -17.97 23.78 -30.47
N SER A 527 -18.67 22.87 -29.82
CA SER A 527 -19.56 21.91 -30.48
C SER A 527 -20.85 22.59 -30.97
N VAL A 528 -21.02 22.66 -32.30
CA VAL A 528 -22.21 23.22 -32.97
C VAL A 528 -23.45 22.35 -32.74
N VAL A 529 -23.29 21.05 -32.49
CA VAL A 529 -24.39 20.08 -32.34
C VAL A 529 -25.03 20.12 -30.94
N THR A 530 -24.28 20.57 -29.93
CA THR A 530 -24.73 20.62 -28.53
C THR A 530 -24.96 22.05 -28.04
N LYS A 531 -25.22 23.02 -28.94
CA LYS A 531 -25.53 24.41 -28.59
C LYS A 531 -26.91 24.57 -27.93
N ARG A 532 -27.16 23.85 -26.83
CA ARG A 532 -28.11 24.30 -25.80
C ARG A 532 -27.31 25.19 -24.86
N ALA A 533 -27.74 26.43 -24.68
CA ALA A 533 -27.03 27.43 -23.85
C ALA A 533 -26.75 26.95 -22.41
N ASN A 534 -27.50 25.98 -21.92
CA ASN A 534 -27.42 25.50 -20.54
C ASN A 534 -26.29 24.50 -20.25
N ASP A 535 -25.75 23.79 -21.26
CA ASP A 535 -24.84 22.66 -20.98
C ASP A 535 -23.46 23.14 -20.47
N VAL A 536 -22.92 24.21 -21.05
CA VAL A 536 -21.65 24.83 -20.62
C VAL A 536 -21.78 25.40 -19.20
N SER A 537 -22.85 26.14 -18.93
CA SER A 537 -23.12 26.75 -17.63
C SER A 537 -23.31 25.69 -16.54
N LEU A 538 -24.03 24.61 -16.85
CA LEU A 538 -24.23 23.47 -15.94
C LEU A 538 -22.90 22.80 -15.58
N ARG A 539 -22.06 22.46 -16.58
CA ARG A 539 -20.77 21.80 -16.33
C ARG A 539 -19.76 22.70 -15.64
N THR A 540 -19.82 24.00 -15.89
CA THR A 540 -18.98 24.97 -15.18
C THR A 540 -19.40 25.08 -13.71
N GLN A 541 -20.70 25.11 -13.42
CA GLN A 541 -21.18 25.11 -12.04
C GLN A 541 -20.81 23.81 -11.32
N GLU A 542 -20.97 22.66 -11.99
CA GLU A 542 -20.54 21.36 -11.44
C GLU A 542 -19.04 21.35 -11.13
N PHE A 543 -18.18 21.92 -12.00
CA PHE A 543 -16.75 22.01 -11.74
C PHE A 543 -16.46 22.86 -10.48
N ILE A 544 -17.15 23.98 -10.29
CA ILE A 544 -17.01 24.81 -9.08
C ILE A 544 -17.47 24.05 -7.84
N ASP A 545 -18.61 23.36 -7.90
CA ASP A 545 -19.15 22.62 -6.76
C ASP A 545 -18.19 21.48 -6.32
N LYS A 546 -17.49 20.87 -7.29
CA LYS A 546 -16.50 19.81 -7.03
C LYS A 546 -15.11 20.35 -6.66
N SER A 547 -14.76 21.55 -7.10
CA SER A 547 -13.43 22.15 -6.91
C SER A 547 -13.54 23.66 -6.61
N PRO A 548 -14.11 24.04 -5.45
CA PRO A 548 -14.43 25.43 -5.14
C PRO A 548 -13.18 26.33 -5.03
N ASN A 549 -12.03 25.73 -4.72
CA ASN A 549 -10.75 26.43 -4.59
C ASN A 549 -9.94 26.49 -5.90
N ASN A 550 -10.54 26.11 -7.04
CA ASN A 550 -9.87 26.11 -8.34
C ASN A 550 -10.15 27.40 -9.11
N ALA A 551 -9.11 28.22 -9.35
CA ALA A 551 -9.21 29.48 -10.06
C ALA A 551 -9.75 29.33 -11.49
N ILE A 552 -9.40 28.23 -12.17
CA ILE A 552 -9.82 27.97 -13.55
C ILE A 552 -11.33 27.75 -13.61
N ALA A 553 -11.91 27.06 -12.63
CA ALA A 553 -13.36 26.80 -12.58
C ALA A 553 -14.15 28.11 -12.53
N TRP A 554 -13.79 29.01 -11.60
CA TRP A 554 -14.38 30.34 -11.47
C TRP A 554 -14.09 31.22 -12.69
N GLY A 555 -12.86 31.16 -13.21
CA GLY A 555 -12.48 31.90 -14.41
C GLY A 555 -13.31 31.53 -15.64
N LEU A 556 -13.58 30.23 -15.85
CA LEU A 556 -14.40 29.74 -16.97
C LEU A 556 -15.84 30.24 -16.86
N LYS A 557 -16.38 30.31 -15.63
CA LYS A 557 -17.70 30.91 -15.37
C LYS A 557 -17.73 32.39 -15.72
N GLY A 558 -16.74 33.15 -15.25
CA GLY A 558 -16.62 34.57 -15.55
C GLY A 558 -16.48 34.84 -17.06
N TRP A 559 -15.67 34.04 -17.75
CA TRP A 559 -15.50 34.13 -19.20
C TRP A 559 -16.80 33.86 -19.95
N LYS A 560 -17.56 32.83 -19.55
CA LYS A 560 -18.85 32.51 -20.17
C LYS A 560 -19.85 33.65 -19.99
N GLN A 561 -19.95 34.20 -18.78
CA GLN A 561 -20.80 35.35 -18.47
C GLN A 561 -20.39 36.61 -19.26
N ALA A 562 -19.09 36.87 -19.39
CA ALA A 562 -18.57 37.99 -20.18
C ALA A 562 -18.95 37.88 -21.67
N ASN A 563 -18.86 36.68 -22.25
CA ASN A 563 -19.31 36.42 -23.63
C ASN A 563 -20.82 36.63 -23.83
N GLU A 564 -21.61 36.47 -22.76
CA GLU A 564 -23.05 36.73 -22.74
C GLU A 564 -23.38 38.18 -22.35
N LEU A 565 -22.37 39.05 -22.25
CA LEU A 565 -22.47 40.46 -21.86
C LEU A 565 -23.00 40.67 -20.43
N LEU A 566 -22.94 39.65 -19.58
CA LEU A 566 -23.31 39.69 -18.16
C LEU A 566 -22.12 40.20 -17.32
N TRP A 567 -21.68 41.43 -17.60
CA TRP A 567 -20.43 41.98 -17.06
C TRP A 567 -20.37 42.01 -15.52
N LYS A 568 -21.49 42.31 -14.84
CA LYS A 568 -21.56 42.33 -13.37
C LYS A 568 -21.31 40.94 -12.78
N ASP A 569 -21.97 39.93 -13.31
CA ASP A 569 -21.81 38.55 -12.82
C ASP A 569 -20.43 38.00 -13.18
N ALA A 570 -19.91 38.36 -14.37
CA ALA A 570 -18.56 38.00 -14.81
C ALA A 570 -17.49 38.50 -13.85
N VAL A 571 -17.58 39.77 -13.41
CA VAL A 571 -16.66 40.34 -12.42
C VAL A 571 -16.70 39.58 -11.11
N ILE A 572 -17.89 39.25 -10.58
CA ILE A 572 -18.01 38.48 -9.34
C ILE A 572 -17.30 37.13 -9.46
N SER A 573 -17.51 36.42 -10.58
CA SER A 573 -16.86 35.13 -10.84
C SER A 573 -15.33 35.26 -10.99
N PHE A 574 -14.85 36.30 -11.68
CA PHE A 574 -13.42 36.53 -11.82
C PHE A 574 -12.75 36.94 -10.50
N GLU A 575 -13.40 37.77 -9.68
CA GLU A 575 -12.89 38.13 -8.36
C GLU A 575 -12.80 36.90 -7.46
N ALA A 576 -13.80 36.01 -7.49
CA ALA A 576 -13.74 34.72 -6.80
C ALA A 576 -12.56 33.85 -7.29
N ALA A 577 -12.25 33.88 -8.58
CA ALA A 577 -11.08 33.20 -9.15
C ALA A 577 -9.75 33.82 -8.66
N ILE A 578 -9.67 35.14 -8.54
CA ILE A 578 -8.46 35.88 -8.14
C ILE A 578 -8.08 35.62 -6.67
N GLN A 579 -9.05 35.28 -5.82
CA GLN A 579 -8.79 34.92 -4.41
C GLN A 579 -8.18 33.52 -4.23
N GLN A 580 -8.01 32.74 -5.30
CA GLN A 580 -7.49 31.39 -5.23
C GLN A 580 -5.94 31.35 -5.30
N PRO A 581 -5.28 30.28 -4.82
CA PRO A 581 -3.82 30.23 -4.70
C PRO A 581 -3.02 30.30 -6.00
N SER A 582 -3.59 29.87 -7.13
CA SER A 582 -2.93 29.84 -8.44
C SER A 582 -3.85 30.38 -9.52
N VAL A 583 -3.67 31.66 -9.86
CA VAL A 583 -4.55 32.39 -10.79
C VAL A 583 -3.87 32.48 -12.16
N PRO A 584 -4.47 31.91 -13.22
CA PRO A 584 -3.94 32.07 -14.57
C PRO A 584 -4.01 33.52 -15.05
N GLY A 585 -3.00 33.99 -15.80
CA GLY A 585 -2.95 35.37 -16.28
C GLY A 585 -4.16 35.81 -17.12
N TRP A 586 -4.78 34.90 -17.88
CA TRP A 586 -5.97 35.21 -18.67
C TRP A 586 -7.18 35.60 -17.80
N VAL A 587 -7.28 35.09 -16.57
CA VAL A 587 -8.35 35.45 -15.62
C VAL A 587 -8.22 36.92 -15.24
N LEU A 588 -7.00 37.37 -14.93
CA LEU A 588 -6.72 38.77 -14.59
C LEU A 588 -7.06 39.71 -15.75
N VAL A 589 -6.64 39.37 -16.96
CA VAL A 589 -6.94 40.18 -18.15
C VAL A 589 -8.44 40.29 -18.39
N ASN A 590 -9.17 39.17 -18.35
CA ASN A 590 -10.62 39.21 -18.58
C ASN A 590 -11.38 39.91 -17.46
N CYS A 591 -10.90 39.81 -16.21
CA CYS A 591 -11.45 40.58 -15.09
C CYS A 591 -11.29 42.08 -15.31
N ALA A 592 -10.10 42.52 -15.74
CA ALA A 592 -9.86 43.93 -16.02
C ALA A 592 -10.73 44.44 -17.17
N VAL A 593 -10.85 43.66 -18.26
CA VAL A 593 -11.74 43.97 -19.39
C VAL A 593 -13.20 44.05 -18.95
N ALA A 594 -13.66 43.16 -18.07
CA ALA A 594 -15.02 43.20 -17.55
C ALA A 594 -15.27 44.46 -16.70
N GLN A 595 -14.30 44.87 -15.87
CA GLN A 595 -14.35 46.13 -15.11
C GLN A 595 -14.37 47.37 -16.04
N GLU A 596 -13.62 47.35 -17.15
CA GLU A 596 -13.67 48.42 -18.16
C GLU A 596 -15.05 48.56 -18.79
N ASN A 597 -15.71 47.45 -19.12
CA ASN A 597 -17.07 47.47 -19.68
C ASN A 597 -18.11 47.99 -18.68
N LEU A 598 -17.86 47.83 -17.37
CA LEU A 598 -18.65 48.43 -16.30
C LEU A 598 -18.27 49.90 -16.02
N LYS A 599 -17.29 50.46 -16.74
CA LYS A 599 -16.72 51.80 -16.51
C LYS A 599 -16.09 51.98 -15.13
N ASN A 600 -15.70 50.89 -14.47
CA ASN A 600 -14.99 50.92 -13.20
C ASN A 600 -13.47 50.99 -13.46
N TYR A 601 -13.00 52.12 -13.98
CA TYR A 601 -11.63 52.26 -14.48
C TYR A 601 -10.57 52.10 -13.39
N GLN A 602 -10.84 52.55 -12.16
CA GLN A 602 -9.91 52.40 -11.04
C GLN A 602 -9.66 50.93 -10.71
N ALA A 603 -10.73 50.13 -10.59
CA ALA A 603 -10.61 48.69 -10.34
C ALA A 603 -9.93 47.96 -11.52
N ALA A 604 -10.23 48.34 -12.77
CA ALA A 604 -9.56 47.77 -13.94
C ALA A 604 -8.03 48.01 -13.90
N ILE A 605 -7.60 49.22 -13.55
CA ILE A 605 -6.17 49.57 -13.39
C ILE A 605 -5.50 48.71 -12.31
N GLU A 606 -6.15 48.53 -11.16
CA GLU A 606 -5.63 47.68 -10.09
C GLU A 606 -5.42 46.23 -10.55
N VAL A 607 -6.37 45.68 -11.29
CA VAL A 607 -6.26 44.32 -11.83
C VAL A 607 -5.17 44.21 -12.89
N TYR A 608 -5.01 45.20 -13.79
CA TYR A 608 -3.89 45.20 -14.74
C TYR A 608 -2.52 45.30 -14.06
N ASN A 609 -2.40 46.05 -12.96
CA ASN A 609 -1.16 46.07 -12.18
C ASN A 609 -0.85 44.69 -11.57
N LYS A 610 -1.86 43.96 -11.08
CA LYS A 610 -1.69 42.55 -10.66
C LYS A 610 -1.22 41.68 -11.83
N TYR A 611 -1.77 41.88 -13.03
CA TYR A 611 -1.35 41.15 -14.23
C TYR A 611 0.10 41.46 -14.64
N ILE A 612 0.57 42.71 -14.52
CA ILE A 612 1.98 43.06 -14.75
C ILE A 612 2.90 42.29 -13.79
N ASN A 613 2.57 42.27 -12.49
CA ASN A 613 3.32 41.51 -11.51
C ASN A 613 3.35 40.01 -11.83
N TYR A 614 2.21 39.45 -12.28
CA TYR A 614 2.12 38.07 -12.76
C TYR A 614 3.10 37.81 -13.92
N VAL A 615 3.08 38.65 -14.96
CA VAL A 615 3.97 38.49 -16.14
C VAL A 615 5.45 38.61 -15.79
N HIS A 616 5.82 39.45 -14.82
CA HIS A 616 7.21 39.55 -14.34
C HIS A 616 7.70 38.29 -13.63
N ASN A 617 6.79 37.57 -12.94
CA ASN A 617 7.11 36.35 -12.22
C ASN A 617 7.09 35.09 -13.10
N GLU A 618 6.54 35.17 -14.31
CA GLU A 618 6.46 34.06 -15.26
C GLU A 618 7.75 33.88 -16.08
N THR A 619 8.07 32.63 -16.40
CA THR A 619 9.22 32.27 -17.24
C THR A 619 8.80 32.26 -18.70
N LEU A 620 8.95 33.41 -19.37
CA LEU A 620 8.53 33.61 -20.76
C LEU A 620 9.72 34.08 -21.62
N PRO A 621 9.74 33.73 -22.93
CA PRO A 621 10.65 34.36 -23.88
C PRO A 621 10.52 35.88 -23.83
N GLN A 622 11.64 36.60 -23.96
CA GLN A 622 11.67 38.05 -23.77
C GLN A 622 10.71 38.80 -24.71
N GLY A 623 10.55 38.35 -25.96
CA GLY A 623 9.61 38.94 -26.92
C GLY A 623 8.15 38.83 -26.50
N ASP A 624 7.74 37.66 -26.00
CA ASP A 624 6.38 37.41 -25.51
C ASP A 624 6.12 38.24 -24.25
N ARG A 625 7.08 38.22 -23.30
CA ARG A 625 7.01 39.04 -22.08
C ARG A 625 6.82 40.52 -22.41
N ASN A 626 7.63 41.07 -23.32
CA ASN A 626 7.53 42.47 -23.73
C ASN A 626 6.16 42.77 -24.36
N SER A 627 5.63 41.87 -25.17
CA SER A 627 4.33 42.05 -25.82
C SER A 627 3.17 42.08 -24.81
N LEU A 628 3.19 41.20 -23.81
CA LEU A 628 2.19 41.17 -22.74
C LEU A 628 2.28 42.42 -21.84
N LEU A 629 3.50 42.84 -21.48
CA LEU A 629 3.72 44.06 -20.70
C LEU A 629 3.30 45.31 -21.47
N ALA A 630 3.60 45.39 -22.76
CA ALA A 630 3.18 46.50 -23.62
C ALA A 630 1.65 46.61 -23.65
N PHE A 631 0.94 45.49 -23.82
CA PHE A 631 -0.51 45.45 -23.78
C PHE A 631 -1.06 45.98 -22.45
N ALA A 632 -0.56 45.48 -21.31
CA ALA A 632 -1.05 45.90 -19.99
C ALA A 632 -0.81 47.39 -19.73
N HIS A 633 0.38 47.91 -20.05
CA HIS A 633 0.72 49.32 -19.89
C HIS A 633 -0.11 50.21 -20.83
N PHE A 634 -0.34 49.78 -22.07
CA PHE A 634 -1.21 50.48 -23.02
C PHE A 634 -2.63 50.63 -22.46
N ARG A 635 -3.20 49.55 -21.90
CA ARG A 635 -4.53 49.58 -21.30
C ARG A 635 -4.59 50.50 -20.10
N ILE A 636 -3.66 50.39 -19.15
CA ILE A 636 -3.59 51.28 -17.99
C ILE A 636 -3.48 52.76 -18.40
N GLY A 637 -2.59 53.08 -19.33
CA GLY A 637 -2.42 54.45 -19.79
C GLY A 637 -3.67 55.03 -20.45
N THR A 638 -4.39 54.19 -21.20
CA THR A 638 -5.70 54.55 -21.79
C THR A 638 -6.73 54.84 -20.69
N LEU A 639 -6.79 54.02 -19.65
CA LEU A 639 -7.74 54.17 -18.54
C LEU A 639 -7.46 55.41 -17.68
N TYR A 640 -6.19 55.72 -17.41
CA TYR A 640 -5.84 56.99 -16.76
C TYR A 640 -6.28 58.20 -17.60
N GLY A 641 -6.15 58.13 -18.93
CA GLY A 641 -6.67 59.17 -19.83
C GLY A 641 -8.19 59.32 -19.71
N GLN A 642 -8.94 58.22 -19.57
CA GLN A 642 -10.39 58.26 -19.36
C GLN A 642 -10.78 58.87 -18.01
N LEU A 643 -9.90 58.78 -17.01
CA LEU A 643 -10.03 59.44 -15.71
C LEU A 643 -9.50 60.90 -15.70
N ALA A 644 -9.06 61.42 -16.87
CA ALA A 644 -8.40 62.71 -17.01
C ALA A 644 -7.11 62.90 -16.16
N LEU A 645 -6.45 61.79 -15.82
CA LEU A 645 -5.15 61.75 -15.14
C LEU A 645 -4.03 61.70 -16.18
N TRP A 646 -3.78 62.84 -16.84
CA TRP A 646 -2.98 62.91 -18.06
C TRP A 646 -1.50 62.57 -17.87
N ASN A 647 -0.91 62.91 -16.73
CA ASN A 647 0.51 62.66 -16.45
C ASN A 647 0.77 61.16 -16.25
N GLU A 648 -0.10 60.50 -15.49
CA GLU A 648 -0.09 59.05 -15.28
C GLU A 648 -0.36 58.32 -16.60
N ALA A 649 -1.34 58.80 -17.38
CA ALA A 649 -1.66 58.24 -18.70
C ALA A 649 -0.44 58.25 -19.62
N LYS A 650 0.27 59.38 -19.71
CA LYS A 650 1.51 59.53 -20.49
C LYS A 650 2.57 58.53 -20.04
N LEU A 651 2.83 58.45 -18.73
CA LEU A 651 3.86 57.56 -18.17
C LEU A 651 3.65 56.10 -18.59
N PHE A 652 2.42 55.60 -18.54
CA PHE A 652 2.12 54.21 -18.89
C PHE A 652 2.14 53.98 -20.40
N LEU A 653 1.70 54.93 -21.22
CA LEU A 653 1.77 54.82 -22.69
C LEU A 653 3.23 54.83 -23.18
N ASP A 654 4.09 55.67 -22.59
CA ASP A 654 5.53 55.68 -22.87
C ASP A 654 6.18 54.33 -22.53
N LYS A 655 5.82 53.73 -21.38
CA LYS A 655 6.28 52.37 -21.03
C LYS A 655 5.83 51.31 -22.04
N ALA A 656 4.58 51.38 -22.50
CA ALA A 656 4.09 50.45 -23.52
C ALA A 656 4.92 50.50 -24.81
N ILE A 657 5.27 51.72 -25.24
CA ILE A 657 6.12 51.98 -26.41
C ILE A 657 7.57 51.51 -26.17
N GLN A 658 8.10 51.67 -24.97
CA GLN A 658 9.43 51.17 -24.60
C GLN A 658 9.53 49.64 -24.71
N TYR A 659 8.49 48.92 -24.30
CA TYR A 659 8.45 47.46 -24.45
C TYR A 659 8.28 47.04 -25.91
N VAL A 660 7.41 47.72 -26.66
CA VAL A 660 7.15 47.44 -28.09
C VAL A 660 7.05 48.75 -28.87
N ASN A 661 8.13 49.12 -29.56
CA ASN A 661 8.22 50.38 -30.31
C ASN A 661 7.30 50.45 -31.54
N SER A 662 6.68 49.34 -31.93
CA SER A 662 5.77 49.21 -33.06
C SER A 662 4.29 49.20 -32.63
N TYR A 663 3.99 49.47 -31.35
CA TYR A 663 2.63 49.43 -30.80
C TYR A 663 1.82 50.68 -31.20
N ALA A 664 1.21 50.64 -32.39
CA ALA A 664 0.53 51.79 -33.02
C ALA A 664 -0.53 52.45 -32.12
N GLN A 665 -1.33 51.64 -31.42
CA GLN A 665 -2.40 52.11 -30.55
C GLN A 665 -1.87 52.90 -29.34
N ALA A 666 -0.67 52.59 -28.85
CA ALA A 666 -0.06 53.33 -27.75
C ALA A 666 0.35 54.74 -28.20
N TYR A 667 0.92 54.88 -29.40
CA TYR A 667 1.21 56.19 -30.00
C TYR A 667 -0.05 57.00 -30.27
N HIS A 668 -1.12 56.36 -30.79
CA HIS A 668 -2.41 57.02 -30.99
C HIS A 668 -2.92 57.61 -29.67
N ASN A 669 -3.00 56.78 -28.63
CA ASN A 669 -3.53 57.21 -27.34
C ASN A 669 -2.61 58.21 -26.64
N LEU A 670 -1.30 58.14 -26.88
CA LEU A 670 -0.33 59.13 -26.38
C LEU A 670 -0.59 60.49 -27.01
N GLY A 671 -0.85 60.55 -28.33
CA GLY A 671 -1.27 61.78 -29.00
C GLY A 671 -2.55 62.36 -28.39
N TRP A 672 -3.54 61.51 -28.09
CA TRP A 672 -4.79 61.93 -27.44
C TRP A 672 -4.55 62.48 -26.02
N VAL A 673 -3.72 61.82 -25.21
CA VAL A 673 -3.36 62.30 -23.87
C VAL A 673 -2.64 63.65 -23.95
N LEU A 674 -1.63 63.77 -24.82
CA LEU A 674 -0.85 65.00 -24.96
C LEU A 674 -1.69 66.18 -25.47
N LEU A 675 -2.68 65.93 -26.33
CA LEU A 675 -3.63 66.95 -26.78
C LEU A 675 -4.45 67.55 -25.62
N ASN A 676 -4.70 66.75 -24.59
CA ASN A 676 -5.47 67.14 -23.41
C ASN A 676 -4.61 67.62 -22.23
N THR A 677 -3.29 67.45 -22.28
CA THR A 677 -2.36 68.05 -21.32
C THR A 677 -2.21 69.55 -21.61
N LYS A 678 -2.87 70.40 -20.82
CA LYS A 678 -2.87 71.85 -20.99
C LYS A 678 -1.94 72.55 -19.99
N ASN A 679 -1.26 73.59 -20.44
CA ASN A 679 -0.52 74.49 -19.57
C ASN A 679 -1.47 75.44 -18.80
N GLN A 680 -0.91 76.29 -17.93
CA GLN A 680 -1.68 77.27 -17.14
C GLN A 680 -2.49 78.29 -17.97
N TYR A 681 -2.24 78.39 -19.27
CA TYR A 681 -2.92 79.29 -20.22
C TYR A 681 -4.00 78.56 -21.05
N GLY A 682 -4.17 77.25 -20.88
CA GLY A 682 -5.13 76.44 -21.63
C GLY A 682 -4.61 75.91 -22.97
N ASP A 683 -3.35 76.18 -23.32
CA ASP A 683 -2.71 75.69 -24.54
C ASP A 683 -2.15 74.28 -24.34
N VAL A 684 -2.02 73.52 -25.44
CA VAL A 684 -1.38 72.18 -25.41
C VAL A 684 0.08 72.34 -24.99
N GLU A 685 0.44 71.75 -23.85
CA GLU A 685 1.76 71.94 -23.24
C GLU A 685 2.91 71.39 -24.14
N ASN A 686 2.71 70.20 -24.72
CA ASN A 686 3.73 69.50 -25.50
C ASN A 686 3.28 69.25 -26.95
N SER A 687 2.93 70.31 -27.67
CA SER A 687 2.38 70.23 -29.04
C SER A 687 3.26 69.46 -30.03
N ARG A 688 4.59 69.63 -29.98
CA ARG A 688 5.54 68.90 -30.85
C ARG A 688 5.53 67.39 -30.60
N GLU A 689 5.52 66.99 -29.32
CA GLU A 689 5.49 65.58 -28.94
C GLU A 689 4.15 64.93 -29.36
N MET A 690 3.05 65.67 -29.21
CA MET A 690 1.72 65.25 -29.66
C MET A 690 1.68 64.96 -31.17
N PHE A 691 2.18 65.89 -32.00
CA PHE A 691 2.28 65.67 -33.45
C PHE A 691 3.16 64.46 -33.77
N SER A 692 4.33 64.34 -33.12
CA SER A 692 5.23 63.22 -33.33
C SER A 692 4.57 61.87 -33.03
N ALA A 693 3.79 61.79 -31.95
CA ALA A 693 3.04 60.60 -31.58
C ALA A 693 2.01 60.21 -32.66
N TYR A 694 1.20 61.16 -33.13
CA TYR A 694 0.22 60.89 -34.20
C TYR A 694 0.86 60.53 -35.55
N THR A 695 1.93 61.21 -35.97
CA THR A 695 2.68 60.86 -37.20
C THR A 695 3.22 59.43 -37.10
N GLN A 696 3.77 59.04 -35.94
CA GLN A 696 4.28 57.70 -35.73
C GLN A 696 3.15 56.65 -35.70
N ALA A 697 2.00 56.96 -35.09
CA ALA A 697 0.82 56.11 -35.13
C ALA A 697 0.34 55.85 -36.57
N ILE A 698 0.20 56.90 -37.39
CA ILE A 698 -0.15 56.81 -38.81
C ILE A 698 0.82 55.91 -39.57
N LYS A 699 2.13 56.09 -39.36
CA LYS A 699 3.17 55.28 -40.01
C LYS A 699 3.03 53.80 -39.66
N LEU A 700 2.79 53.49 -38.39
CA LEU A 700 2.63 52.11 -37.91
C LEU A 700 1.32 51.49 -38.38
N TYR A 701 0.20 52.22 -38.34
CA TYR A 701 -1.08 51.74 -38.85
C TYR A 701 -1.01 51.36 -40.33
N ASN A 702 -0.40 52.22 -41.16
CA ASN A 702 -0.15 51.91 -42.57
C ASN A 702 0.70 50.65 -42.77
N LYS A 703 1.75 50.47 -41.95
CA LYS A 703 2.59 49.27 -41.97
C LYS A 703 1.82 48.01 -41.57
N SER A 704 0.83 48.14 -40.68
CA SER A 704 -0.03 47.04 -40.21
C SER A 704 -1.31 46.83 -41.04
N GLN A 705 -1.43 47.48 -42.22
CA GLN A 705 -2.61 47.42 -43.10
C GLN A 705 -3.92 47.97 -42.49
N GLN A 706 -3.82 48.81 -41.45
CA GLN A 706 -4.96 49.51 -40.83
C GLN A 706 -5.10 50.93 -41.40
N GLN A 707 -5.29 51.04 -42.72
CA GLN A 707 -5.27 52.33 -43.44
C GLN A 707 -6.41 53.27 -43.05
N GLU A 708 -7.56 52.73 -42.64
CA GLU A 708 -8.73 53.49 -42.20
C GLU A 708 -8.40 54.35 -40.97
N LEU A 709 -7.85 53.74 -39.91
CA LEU A 709 -7.41 54.46 -38.70
C LEU A 709 -6.34 55.52 -38.99
N ALA A 710 -5.44 55.25 -39.93
CA ALA A 710 -4.44 56.23 -40.36
C ALA A 710 -5.08 57.40 -41.12
N SER A 711 -6.12 57.15 -41.92
CA SER A 711 -6.89 58.16 -42.65
C SER A 711 -7.69 59.04 -41.70
N ASP A 712 -8.34 58.45 -40.70
CA ASP A 712 -9.16 59.18 -39.71
C ASP A 712 -8.33 60.22 -38.95
N ILE A 713 -7.13 59.83 -38.49
CA ILE A 713 -6.23 60.77 -37.81
C ILE A 713 -5.86 61.92 -38.75
N LYS A 714 -5.46 61.63 -40.01
CA LYS A 714 -5.10 62.67 -40.99
C LYS A 714 -6.26 63.62 -41.24
N GLN A 715 -7.46 63.08 -41.41
CA GLN A 715 -8.66 63.87 -41.69
C GLN A 715 -9.02 64.76 -40.49
N ALA A 716 -8.88 64.26 -39.26
CA ALA A 716 -9.10 65.05 -38.04
C ALA A 716 -8.18 66.28 -37.96
N PHE A 717 -6.90 66.14 -38.32
CA PHE A 717 -5.97 67.28 -38.35
C PHE A 717 -6.22 68.22 -39.53
N GLN A 718 -6.61 67.71 -40.70
CA GLN A 718 -6.98 68.54 -41.85
C GLN A 718 -8.17 69.46 -41.54
N LEU A 719 -9.16 68.97 -40.79
CA LEU A 719 -10.33 69.77 -40.36
C LEU A 719 -9.97 71.00 -39.53
N ILE A 720 -8.83 70.96 -38.83
CA ILE A 720 -8.32 72.08 -38.02
C ILE A 720 -7.15 72.81 -38.71
N GLY A 721 -6.96 72.60 -40.02
CA GLY A 721 -5.97 73.31 -40.83
C GLY A 721 -4.52 72.84 -40.62
N LEU A 722 -4.32 71.64 -40.09
CA LEU A 722 -3.00 71.06 -39.78
C LEU A 722 -2.72 69.80 -40.62
N SER A 723 -1.45 69.51 -40.88
CA SER A 723 -1.02 68.31 -41.62
C SER A 723 -0.07 67.46 -40.76
N VAL A 724 -0.31 66.14 -40.70
CA VAL A 724 0.39 65.20 -39.79
C VAL A 724 0.80 63.90 -40.47
#